data_AF-A0AAD1SN74-F1
#
_entry.id   AF-A0AAD1SN74-F1
#
_cell.length_a   1.000
_cell.length_b   1.000
_cell.length_c   1.000
_cell.angle_alpha   90.00
_cell.angle_beta   90.00
_cell.angle_gamma   90.00
#
_symmetry.space_group_name_H-M   'P 1'
#
loop_
_entity.id
_entity.type
_entity.pdbx_description
1 polymer ?
#
loop_
_entity_poly.entity_id
_entity_poly.type
_entity_poly.pdbx_seq_one_letter_code
_entity_poly.pdbx_strand_id
1 'polypeptide(L)'
;MDMETLHAMGVYIIQYLQENFMNSQDWFIFVSFAADLRNTFLIFFPIWFHLCESVGIKLIWVAVIGDWLNLVFKWILFGQRPYWWVHETSFYVNVTAPDIKQFSVTCETGPGSPSGHAMGSSAVYYVMACAVLTMLLNNNSSFKSKCQRMALWSLFWAVQINVCLSRVFVAAHFPHQVIVGVISGMAVAEVFNHIQIIYSASLKEYISTTVFLFSFALGFYLQLKVFGIDLLWTIEKAKKWCAQPEWIHIDTHPFAGLLRNLGIFCGLGLALNSQMYKYSCRAKQGQPFPYKISCIVASLLILNLFDSFELPAKMEMLYYFLSFSKSVAVSLATVGIIPYFISHFFYGKRLELHLNGVPVVQYLQVNYKSSQDWFVFVSFAADLRNTFFIFFPIWFHLCESVGIKLIWVAVIGDWLNLVFKWILFGERPYWWVHDTDFYNNKSAPVIEQFPVTCETGPGSPSGHAMGSAGVYYVMVTSLITIFLKKQHDLTFKNRCAQAFLWTGFWAVQACVCLSRIFLAAHFPHQVISGVISGMIVAETFDHIQSIYKASLKRYIHTTLFLFSFALGFYLLLKSVGVDLLWTLEKAKKWCAQPEWIHIDTTPFAGLLRNLGILVGLGLALNSQMYKDSCQGKHSKRFIFRLYCTMASLIVLHIFDSFKPPTKVEMLFYFLSFCKSAAVPLTCVAIVPYCIFQVVSRNEKIL
;
A
#
# COMPACT_ATOMS: atom_id res chain seq x y z
N MET A 1 25.56 9.23 -44.72
CA MET A 1 25.82 10.42 -43.87
C MET A 1 27.09 10.12 -43.12
N ASP A 2 28.10 10.97 -43.26
CA ASP A 2 29.38 10.81 -42.55
C ASP A 2 29.21 11.14 -41.04
N MET A 3 30.06 10.57 -40.19
CA MET A 3 30.00 10.74 -38.73
C MET A 3 30.18 12.20 -38.31
N GLU A 4 31.04 12.95 -39.00
CA GLU A 4 31.22 14.38 -38.74
C GLU A 4 29.95 15.19 -39.06
N THR A 5 29.23 14.86 -40.13
CA THR A 5 27.93 15.48 -40.44
C THR A 5 26.88 15.15 -39.38
N LEU A 6 26.86 13.90 -38.90
CA LEU A 6 25.97 13.47 -37.83
C LEU A 6 26.27 14.22 -36.51
N HIS A 7 27.54 14.41 -36.17
CA HIS A 7 27.96 15.20 -35.02
C HIS A 7 27.58 16.66 -35.16
N ALA A 8 27.82 17.29 -36.32
CA ALA A 8 27.42 18.67 -36.59
C ALA A 8 25.91 18.87 -36.41
N MET A 9 25.09 17.99 -36.99
CA MET A 9 23.63 18.01 -36.80
C MET A 9 23.25 17.84 -35.31
N GLY A 10 23.96 16.96 -34.59
CA GLY A 10 23.81 16.79 -33.16
C GLY A 10 24.10 18.07 -32.36
N VAL A 11 25.17 18.80 -32.68
CA VAL A 11 25.50 20.08 -32.05
C VAL A 11 24.42 21.13 -32.33
N TYR A 12 23.91 21.22 -33.56
CA TYR A 12 22.80 22.13 -33.87
C TYR A 12 21.53 21.82 -33.07
N ILE A 13 21.21 20.55 -32.85
CA ILE A 13 20.09 20.13 -31.99
C ILE A 13 20.33 20.57 -30.54
N ILE A 14 21.56 20.44 -30.03
CA ILE A 14 21.92 20.89 -28.68
C ILE A 14 21.73 22.40 -28.56
N GLN A 15 22.27 23.16 -29.51
CA GLN A 15 22.13 24.61 -29.53
C GLN A 15 20.65 25.02 -29.56
N TYR A 16 19.85 24.41 -30.43
CA TYR A 16 18.41 24.66 -30.52
C TYR A 16 17.69 24.38 -29.19
N LEU A 17 18.01 23.27 -28.52
CA LEU A 17 17.42 22.94 -27.23
C LEU A 17 17.82 23.96 -26.15
N GLN A 18 19.08 24.37 -26.13
CA GLN A 18 19.59 25.35 -25.18
C GLN A 18 18.94 26.72 -25.41
N GLU A 19 18.85 27.21 -26.65
CA GLU A 19 18.24 28.51 -26.96
C GLU A 19 16.76 28.58 -26.59
N ASN A 20 15.98 27.53 -26.89
CA ASN A 20 14.52 27.55 -26.67
C ASN A 20 14.10 27.17 -25.26
N PHE A 21 14.91 26.39 -24.53
CA PHE A 21 14.53 25.85 -23.21
C PHE A 21 15.50 26.23 -22.08
N MET A 22 16.29 27.28 -22.24
CA MET A 22 17.21 27.79 -21.19
C MET A 22 16.49 28.08 -19.86
N ASN A 23 15.26 28.62 -19.92
CA ASN A 23 14.44 28.89 -18.73
C ASN A 23 14.07 27.63 -17.93
N SER A 24 14.25 26.44 -18.51
CA SER A 24 13.98 25.14 -17.90
C SER A 24 15.27 24.34 -17.64
N GLN A 25 16.44 24.99 -17.58
CA GLN A 25 17.72 24.32 -17.33
C GLN A 25 17.71 23.45 -16.06
N ASP A 26 17.10 23.93 -14.97
CA ASP A 26 17.05 23.22 -13.70
C ASP A 26 16.29 21.90 -13.80
N TRP A 27 15.23 21.87 -14.63
CA TRP A 27 14.49 20.65 -14.93
C TRP A 27 15.36 19.63 -15.67
N PHE A 28 16.12 20.05 -16.69
CA PHE A 28 16.99 19.14 -17.41
C PHE A 28 18.13 18.61 -16.54
N ILE A 29 18.74 19.46 -15.70
CA ILE A 29 19.78 19.04 -14.75
C ILE A 29 19.18 18.04 -13.74
N PHE A 30 18.00 18.34 -13.19
CA PHE A 30 17.30 17.43 -12.28
C PHE A 30 16.97 16.08 -12.94
N VAL A 31 16.47 16.07 -14.17
CA VAL A 31 16.18 14.82 -14.90
C VAL A 31 17.45 13.99 -15.14
N SER A 32 18.57 14.64 -15.46
CA SER A 32 19.87 13.96 -15.59
C SER A 32 20.29 13.32 -14.27
N PHE A 33 20.20 14.07 -13.17
CA PHE A 33 20.47 13.55 -11.83
C PHE A 33 19.54 12.38 -11.47
N ALA A 34 18.23 12.52 -11.69
CA ALA A 34 17.24 11.49 -11.38
C ALA A 34 17.44 10.20 -12.19
N ALA A 35 18.01 10.30 -13.40
CA ALA A 35 18.31 9.16 -14.26
C ALA A 35 19.63 8.44 -13.92
N ASP A 36 20.42 8.94 -12.97
CA ASP A 36 21.66 8.27 -12.53
C ASP A 36 21.32 6.90 -11.90
N LEU A 37 22.12 5.89 -12.27
CA LEU A 37 22.05 4.55 -11.71
C LEU A 37 22.28 4.53 -10.19
N ARG A 38 22.96 5.53 -9.62
CA ARG A 38 23.05 5.71 -8.15
C ARG A 38 21.67 5.77 -7.50
N ASN A 39 20.74 6.52 -8.08
CA ASN A 39 19.36 6.64 -7.58
C ASN A 39 18.59 5.32 -7.74
N THR A 40 18.96 4.50 -8.72
CA THR A 40 18.44 3.13 -8.85
C THR A 40 18.77 2.29 -7.62
N PHE A 41 20.01 2.35 -7.14
CA PHE A 41 20.42 1.55 -5.96
C PHE A 41 19.93 2.11 -4.64
N LEU A 42 19.84 3.44 -4.50
CA LEU A 42 19.47 4.08 -3.24
C LEU A 42 17.96 4.25 -3.05
N ILE A 43 17.19 4.39 -4.14
CA ILE A 43 15.75 4.68 -4.09
C ILE A 43 14.94 3.52 -4.63
N PHE A 44 15.13 3.17 -5.91
CA PHE A 44 14.26 2.20 -6.57
C PHE A 44 14.46 0.76 -6.06
N PHE A 45 15.71 0.35 -5.81
CA PHE A 45 16.01 -0.98 -5.30
C PHE A 45 15.36 -1.26 -3.94
N PRO A 46 15.50 -0.42 -2.89
CA PRO A 46 14.83 -0.67 -1.62
C PRO A 46 13.31 -0.70 -1.72
N ILE A 47 12.72 0.21 -2.51
CA ILE A 47 11.28 0.25 -2.73
C ILE A 47 10.82 -1.07 -3.36
N TRP A 48 11.41 -1.45 -4.49
CA TRP A 48 11.00 -2.65 -5.20
C TRP A 48 11.32 -3.93 -4.45
N PHE A 49 12.46 -4.01 -3.77
CA PHE A 49 12.83 -5.19 -2.98
C PHE A 49 11.80 -5.49 -1.88
N HIS A 50 11.39 -4.46 -1.12
CA HIS A 50 10.43 -4.65 -0.02
C HIS A 50 8.98 -4.78 -0.50
N LEU A 51 8.63 -4.23 -1.65
CA LEU A 51 7.31 -4.46 -2.27
C LEU A 51 7.23 -5.85 -2.89
N CYS A 52 8.20 -6.21 -3.75
CA CYS A 52 8.30 -7.46 -4.49
C CYS A 52 9.77 -7.87 -4.70
N GLU A 53 10.27 -8.79 -3.88
CA GLU A 53 11.69 -9.19 -3.85
C GLU A 53 12.24 -9.61 -5.21
N SER A 54 11.45 -10.35 -6.00
CA SER A 54 11.85 -10.78 -7.33
C SER A 54 12.16 -9.60 -8.25
N VAL A 55 11.33 -8.55 -8.23
CA VAL A 55 11.58 -7.33 -9.00
C VAL A 55 12.84 -6.63 -8.51
N GLY A 56 13.01 -6.51 -7.19
CA GLY A 56 14.21 -5.91 -6.59
C GLY A 56 15.51 -6.65 -6.98
N ILE A 57 15.52 -7.98 -6.91
CA ILE A 57 16.67 -8.81 -7.31
C ILE A 57 16.98 -8.60 -8.80
N LYS A 58 15.96 -8.71 -9.65
CA LYS A 58 16.11 -8.54 -11.10
C LYS A 58 16.63 -7.16 -11.48
N LEU A 59 16.15 -6.12 -10.80
CA LEU A 59 16.56 -4.73 -11.02
C LEU A 59 18.07 -4.57 -10.79
N ILE A 60 18.64 -5.21 -9.75
CA ILE A 60 20.09 -5.22 -9.50
C ILE A 60 20.85 -5.97 -10.61
N TRP A 61 20.41 -7.17 -11.00
CA TRP A 61 21.05 -7.92 -12.09
C TRP A 61 21.09 -7.13 -13.40
N VAL A 62 19.96 -6.55 -13.80
CA VAL A 62 19.83 -5.76 -15.03
C VAL A 62 20.68 -4.49 -14.96
N ALA A 63 20.67 -3.78 -13.84
CA ALA A 63 21.47 -2.56 -13.66
C ALA A 63 22.97 -2.84 -13.75
N VAL A 64 23.45 -3.87 -13.04
CA VAL A 64 24.90 -4.19 -12.96
C VAL A 64 25.43 -4.71 -14.29
N ILE A 65 24.73 -5.67 -14.91
CA ILE A 65 25.15 -6.24 -16.20
C ILE A 65 24.96 -5.22 -17.33
N GLY A 66 23.89 -4.43 -17.29
CA GLY A 66 23.66 -3.35 -18.26
C GLY A 66 24.76 -2.30 -18.24
N ASP A 67 25.16 -1.82 -17.05
CA ASP A 67 26.24 -0.83 -16.94
C ASP A 67 27.61 -1.41 -17.28
N TRP A 68 27.87 -2.69 -16.94
CA TRP A 68 29.09 -3.38 -17.38
C TRP A 68 29.16 -3.51 -18.91
N LEU A 69 28.05 -3.87 -19.57
CA LEU A 69 27.98 -3.89 -21.03
C LEU A 69 28.16 -2.48 -21.62
N ASN A 70 27.58 -1.45 -20.99
CA ASN A 70 27.76 -0.05 -21.38
C ASN A 70 29.25 0.34 -21.37
N LEU A 71 29.97 -0.05 -20.31
CA LEU A 71 31.40 0.21 -20.17
C LEU A 71 32.20 -0.48 -21.28
N VAL A 72 31.94 -1.76 -21.54
CA VAL A 72 32.62 -2.51 -22.61
C VAL A 72 32.36 -1.86 -23.98
N PHE A 73 31.10 -1.48 -24.28
CA PHE A 73 30.77 -0.81 -25.53
C PHE A 73 31.42 0.57 -25.65
N LYS A 74 31.52 1.33 -24.56
CA LYS A 74 32.23 2.62 -24.55
C LYS A 74 33.70 2.48 -24.94
N TRP A 75 34.36 1.43 -24.46
CA TRP A 75 35.74 1.13 -24.82
C TRP A 75 35.91 0.52 -26.21
N ILE A 76 34.85 0.04 -26.86
CA ILE A 76 34.91 -0.44 -28.25
C ILE A 76 34.62 0.70 -29.23
N LEU A 77 33.62 1.54 -28.91
CA LEU A 77 33.09 2.55 -29.84
C LEU A 77 33.85 3.88 -29.82
N PHE A 78 34.63 4.17 -28.76
CA PHE A 78 35.43 5.41 -28.63
C PHE A 78 34.65 6.70 -28.97
N GLY A 79 33.38 6.76 -28.58
CA GLY A 79 32.51 7.87 -28.96
C GLY A 79 32.96 9.22 -28.37
N GLN A 80 33.01 10.26 -29.22
CA GLN A 80 33.25 11.65 -28.79
C GLN A 80 32.07 12.20 -27.99
N ARG A 81 32.33 13.25 -27.19
CA ARG A 81 31.27 14.03 -26.53
C ARG A 81 31.02 15.33 -27.29
N PRO A 82 29.77 15.83 -27.33
CA PRO A 82 29.42 17.02 -28.10
C PRO A 82 30.25 18.25 -27.75
N TYR A 83 30.39 18.54 -26.46
CA TYR A 83 31.13 19.71 -26.01
C TYR A 83 32.61 19.66 -26.37
N TRP A 84 33.27 18.50 -26.20
CA TRP A 84 34.68 18.38 -26.56
C TRP A 84 34.88 18.37 -28.08
N TRP A 85 33.96 17.75 -28.82
CA TRP A 85 34.06 17.64 -30.27
C TRP A 85 33.91 19.01 -30.96
N VAL A 86 32.98 19.87 -30.54
CA VAL A 86 32.78 21.19 -31.18
C VAL A 86 34.03 22.08 -31.10
N HIS A 87 34.83 21.94 -30.05
CA HIS A 87 36.05 22.73 -29.85
C HIS A 87 37.32 22.13 -30.47
N GLU A 88 37.29 20.86 -30.87
CA GLU A 88 38.47 20.17 -31.44
C GLU A 88 38.30 19.76 -32.91
N THR A 89 37.08 19.77 -33.44
CA THR A 89 36.83 19.37 -34.83
C THR A 89 37.39 20.39 -35.83
N SER A 90 37.93 19.89 -36.93
CA SER A 90 38.29 20.70 -38.11
C SER A 90 37.08 21.04 -38.99
N PHE A 91 35.88 20.59 -38.63
CA PHE A 91 34.65 20.82 -39.40
C PHE A 91 34.26 22.30 -39.49
N TYR A 92 34.52 23.07 -38.43
CA TYR A 92 34.16 24.49 -38.32
C TYR A 92 35.33 25.45 -38.64
N VAL A 93 36.35 25.03 -39.42
CA VAL A 93 37.49 25.91 -39.75
C VAL A 93 37.07 27.13 -40.57
N ASN A 94 36.09 26.97 -41.46
CA ASN A 94 35.63 28.04 -42.36
C ASN A 94 34.27 28.66 -41.95
N VAL A 95 33.68 28.22 -40.84
CA VAL A 95 32.34 28.63 -40.38
C VAL A 95 32.37 28.77 -38.86
N THR A 96 31.72 29.77 -38.29
CA THR A 96 31.66 29.94 -36.83
C THR A 96 31.01 28.71 -36.18
N ALA A 97 31.74 28.08 -35.26
CA ALA A 97 31.21 26.95 -34.50
C ALA A 97 30.00 27.39 -33.65
N PRO A 98 28.95 26.56 -33.55
CA PRO A 98 27.82 26.81 -32.67
C PRO A 98 28.25 27.03 -31.21
N ASP A 99 27.73 28.07 -30.57
CA ASP A 99 27.96 28.32 -29.15
C ASP A 99 27.02 27.44 -28.31
N ILE A 100 27.61 26.53 -27.52
CA ILE A 100 26.88 25.64 -26.62
C ILE A 100 27.40 25.82 -25.19
N LYS A 101 26.51 25.73 -24.22
CA LYS A 101 26.82 25.92 -22.79
C LYS A 101 27.18 24.62 -22.09
N GLN A 102 28.05 24.71 -21.08
CA GLN A 102 28.28 23.65 -20.10
C GLN A 102 27.44 23.84 -18.85
N PHE A 103 27.20 22.73 -18.16
CA PHE A 103 26.62 22.64 -16.84
C PHE A 103 27.48 21.73 -15.96
N SER A 104 27.22 21.68 -14.65
CA SER A 104 27.98 20.85 -13.70
C SER A 104 27.99 19.36 -14.08
N VAL A 105 26.94 18.87 -14.75
CA VAL A 105 26.80 17.47 -15.19
C VAL A 105 27.35 17.18 -16.61
N THR A 106 27.94 18.18 -17.28
CA THR A 106 28.53 18.01 -18.63
C THR A 106 29.85 17.25 -18.60
N CYS A 107 30.63 17.42 -17.52
CA CYS A 107 32.03 17.05 -17.39
C CYS A 107 32.30 15.61 -16.92
N GLU A 108 31.63 14.64 -17.54
CA GLU A 108 31.85 13.22 -17.23
C GLU A 108 33.10 12.66 -17.92
N THR A 109 33.83 11.80 -17.20
CA THR A 109 35.19 11.36 -17.57
C THR A 109 35.28 10.08 -18.40
N GLY A 110 34.16 9.52 -18.89
CA GLY A 110 34.12 8.33 -19.77
C GLY A 110 33.72 8.62 -21.23
N PRO A 111 33.95 7.69 -22.18
CA PRO A 111 33.53 7.86 -23.58
C PRO A 111 32.02 8.07 -23.73
N GLY A 112 31.61 8.74 -24.82
CA GLY A 112 30.23 9.22 -25.01
C GLY A 112 29.24 8.17 -25.54
N SER A 113 29.68 7.10 -26.20
CA SER A 113 28.80 6.15 -26.90
C SER A 113 28.89 4.72 -26.35
N PRO A 114 27.79 4.07 -25.94
CA PRO A 114 26.43 4.62 -25.81
C PRO A 114 26.23 5.37 -24.49
N SER A 115 25.18 6.20 -24.41
CA SER A 115 24.90 6.97 -23.18
C SER A 115 24.54 6.04 -22.01
N GLY A 116 25.31 6.13 -20.92
CA GLY A 116 25.11 5.32 -19.71
C GLY A 116 23.79 5.64 -19.00
N HIS A 117 23.45 6.93 -18.86
CA HIS A 117 22.19 7.36 -18.25
C HIS A 117 20.98 6.83 -19.03
N ALA A 118 20.98 6.94 -20.36
CA ALA A 118 19.88 6.45 -21.20
C ALA A 118 19.77 4.91 -21.19
N MET A 119 20.91 4.20 -21.18
CA MET A 119 20.94 2.74 -21.12
C MET A 119 20.50 2.22 -19.74
N GLY A 120 20.97 2.81 -18.66
CA GLY A 120 20.58 2.44 -17.30
C GLY A 120 19.10 2.73 -17.02
N SER A 121 18.63 3.95 -17.33
CA SER A 121 17.23 4.34 -17.11
C SER A 121 16.25 3.53 -17.94
N SER A 122 16.58 3.21 -19.19
CA SER A 122 15.73 2.37 -20.04
C SER A 122 15.67 0.94 -19.52
N ALA A 123 16.80 0.35 -19.11
CA ALA A 123 16.81 -1.00 -18.56
C ALA A 123 16.00 -1.11 -17.26
N VAL A 124 16.23 -0.20 -16.30
CA VAL A 124 15.56 -0.20 -14.99
C VAL A 124 14.07 0.08 -15.12
N TYR A 125 13.68 1.15 -15.82
CA TYR A 125 12.27 1.51 -15.94
C TYR A 125 11.48 0.52 -16.80
N TYR A 126 12.14 -0.20 -17.72
CA TYR A 126 11.50 -1.29 -18.47
C TYR A 126 11.15 -2.45 -17.55
N VAL A 127 12.08 -2.89 -16.68
CA VAL A 127 11.82 -3.93 -15.67
C VAL A 127 10.66 -3.52 -14.76
N MET A 128 10.65 -2.26 -14.29
CA MET A 128 9.58 -1.73 -13.44
C MET A 128 8.24 -1.71 -14.17
N ALA A 129 8.20 -1.28 -15.44
CA ALA A 129 6.97 -1.28 -16.24
C ALA A 129 6.44 -2.70 -16.46
N CYS A 130 7.30 -3.67 -16.79
CA CYS A 130 6.91 -5.08 -16.92
C CYS A 130 6.38 -5.66 -15.61
N ALA A 131 7.00 -5.33 -14.47
CA ALA A 131 6.53 -5.75 -13.16
C ALA A 131 5.13 -5.20 -12.84
N VAL A 132 4.93 -3.89 -13.00
CA VAL A 132 3.62 -3.24 -12.81
C VAL A 132 2.57 -3.84 -13.74
N LEU A 133 2.92 -4.10 -15.00
CA LEU A 133 2.01 -4.71 -15.97
C LEU A 133 1.56 -6.10 -15.52
N THR A 134 2.50 -6.92 -15.04
CA THR A 134 2.23 -8.27 -14.51
C THR A 134 1.36 -8.22 -13.26
N MET A 135 1.59 -7.24 -12.38
CA MET A 135 0.81 -7.05 -11.15
C MET A 135 -0.62 -6.55 -11.42
N LEU A 136 -0.81 -5.66 -12.41
CA LEU A 136 -2.10 -5.05 -12.72
C LEU A 136 -2.97 -5.91 -13.64
N LEU A 137 -2.36 -6.61 -14.59
CA LEU A 137 -3.06 -7.35 -15.62
C LEU A 137 -3.04 -8.84 -15.32
N ASN A 138 -4.09 -9.30 -14.63
CA ASN A 138 -4.46 -10.71 -14.74
C ASN A 138 -4.82 -10.99 -16.21
N ASN A 139 -4.59 -12.21 -16.72
CA ASN A 139 -4.54 -12.59 -18.14
C ASN A 139 -5.81 -12.33 -19.00
N ASN A 140 -6.78 -11.55 -18.49
CA ASN A 140 -8.02 -11.17 -19.15
C ASN A 140 -7.81 -9.99 -20.12
N SER A 141 -8.17 -10.23 -21.38
CA SER A 141 -8.15 -9.28 -22.50
C SER A 141 -9.32 -8.27 -22.48
N SER A 142 -9.56 -7.62 -21.34
CA SER A 142 -10.57 -6.57 -21.22
C SER A 142 -10.12 -5.27 -21.93
N PHE A 143 -11.06 -4.47 -22.44
CA PHE A 143 -10.77 -3.12 -22.95
C PHE A 143 -9.98 -2.28 -21.92
N LYS A 144 -10.29 -2.44 -20.63
CA LYS A 144 -9.61 -1.76 -19.53
C LYS A 144 -8.13 -2.15 -19.42
N SER A 145 -7.79 -3.42 -19.61
CA SER A 145 -6.39 -3.88 -19.54
C SER A 145 -5.55 -3.37 -20.71
N LYS A 146 -6.16 -3.21 -21.89
CA LYS A 146 -5.51 -2.57 -23.05
C LYS A 146 -5.22 -1.09 -22.77
N CYS A 147 -6.18 -0.32 -22.25
CA CYS A 147 -5.95 1.09 -21.90
C CYS A 147 -4.86 1.25 -20.84
N GLN A 148 -4.85 0.40 -19.79
CA GLN A 148 -3.82 0.42 -18.76
C GLN A 148 -2.43 0.10 -19.33
N ARG A 149 -2.33 -0.89 -20.22
CA ARG A 149 -1.07 -1.22 -20.90
C ARG A 149 -0.57 -0.05 -21.75
N MET A 150 -1.46 0.58 -22.53
CA MET A 150 -1.10 1.76 -23.33
C MET A 150 -0.61 2.90 -22.45
N ALA A 151 -1.35 3.24 -21.38
CA ALA A 151 -0.97 4.31 -20.46
C ALA A 151 0.40 4.08 -19.81
N LEU A 152 0.70 2.85 -19.40
CA LEU A 152 1.98 2.51 -18.77
C LEU A 152 3.16 2.62 -19.74
N TRP A 153 3.01 2.13 -20.98
CA TRP A 153 4.07 2.27 -21.99
C TRP A 153 4.23 3.70 -22.47
N SER A 154 3.14 4.49 -22.56
CA SER A 154 3.22 5.93 -22.82
C SER A 154 4.00 6.66 -21.72
N LEU A 155 3.77 6.30 -20.45
CA LEU A 155 4.53 6.86 -19.32
C LEU A 155 6.02 6.49 -19.41
N PHE A 156 6.33 5.23 -19.72
CA PHE A 156 7.72 4.79 -19.95
C PHE A 156 8.40 5.65 -21.02
N TRP A 157 7.79 5.80 -22.19
CA TRP A 157 8.37 6.59 -23.28
C TRP A 157 8.48 8.08 -22.93
N ALA A 158 7.50 8.65 -22.22
CA ALA A 158 7.57 10.03 -21.76
C ALA A 158 8.78 10.26 -20.83
N VAL A 159 9.06 9.33 -19.91
CA VAL A 159 10.24 9.40 -19.04
C VAL A 159 11.52 9.25 -19.86
N GLN A 160 11.62 8.27 -20.76
CA GLN A 160 12.85 8.08 -21.56
C GLN A 160 13.16 9.24 -22.49
N ILE A 161 12.13 9.85 -23.09
CA ILE A 161 12.30 11.04 -23.94
C ILE A 161 12.86 12.19 -23.10
N ASN A 162 12.33 12.41 -21.88
CA ASN A 162 12.86 13.44 -20.97
C ASN A 162 14.34 13.18 -20.60
N VAL A 163 14.70 11.93 -20.30
CA VAL A 163 16.10 11.57 -20.03
C VAL A 163 16.97 11.84 -21.26
N CYS A 164 16.56 11.40 -22.45
CA CYS A 164 17.33 11.63 -23.68
C CYS A 164 17.52 13.13 -23.97
N LEU A 165 16.43 13.92 -23.89
CA LEU A 165 16.49 15.37 -24.10
C LEU A 165 17.37 16.06 -23.06
N SER A 166 17.31 15.64 -21.80
CA SER A 166 18.18 16.14 -20.74
C SER A 166 19.67 15.90 -21.06
N ARG A 167 20.04 14.68 -21.46
CA ARG A 167 21.44 14.33 -21.78
C ARG A 167 21.99 15.04 -23.01
N VAL A 168 21.12 15.37 -23.97
CA VAL A 168 21.46 16.19 -25.14
C VAL A 168 21.56 17.67 -24.74
N PHE A 169 20.59 18.20 -24.00
CA PHE A 169 20.56 19.59 -23.53
C PHE A 169 21.81 19.97 -22.73
N VAL A 170 22.28 19.11 -21.83
CA VAL A 170 23.49 19.35 -21.03
C VAL A 170 24.79 19.13 -21.81
N ALA A 171 24.72 18.92 -23.13
CA ALA A 171 25.84 18.68 -24.03
C ALA A 171 26.74 17.49 -23.67
N ALA A 172 26.23 16.53 -22.89
CA ALA A 172 27.00 15.36 -22.47
C ALA A 172 27.00 14.24 -23.53
N HIS A 173 25.95 14.14 -24.36
CA HIS A 173 25.81 13.11 -25.39
C HIS A 173 25.16 13.64 -26.67
N PHE A 174 25.50 13.02 -27.79
CA PHE A 174 24.81 13.24 -29.06
C PHE A 174 23.47 12.50 -29.13
N PRO A 175 22.49 12.95 -29.95
CA PRO A 175 21.20 12.28 -30.10
C PRO A 175 21.29 10.80 -30.47
N HIS A 176 22.22 10.41 -31.36
CA HIS A 176 22.39 9.00 -31.73
C HIS A 176 22.88 8.14 -30.55
N GLN A 177 23.71 8.69 -29.66
CA GLN A 177 24.27 7.97 -28.50
C GLN A 177 23.21 7.66 -27.45
N VAL A 178 22.26 8.57 -27.24
CA VAL A 178 21.14 8.34 -26.31
C VAL A 178 20.14 7.34 -26.89
N ILE A 179 19.87 7.38 -28.20
CA ILE A 179 19.00 6.40 -28.89
C ILE A 179 19.58 4.97 -28.78
N VAL A 180 20.86 4.80 -29.11
CA VAL A 180 21.53 3.50 -28.98
C VAL A 180 21.54 3.03 -27.52
N GLY A 181 21.72 3.95 -26.57
CA GLY A 181 21.59 3.68 -25.14
C GLY A 181 20.23 3.09 -24.78
N VAL A 182 19.13 3.75 -25.17
CA VAL A 182 17.76 3.29 -24.90
C VAL A 182 17.50 1.89 -25.48
N ILE A 183 17.89 1.66 -26.74
CA ILE A 183 17.69 0.36 -27.40
C ILE A 183 18.48 -0.74 -26.67
N SER A 184 19.74 -0.46 -26.32
CA SER A 184 20.60 -1.41 -25.62
C SER A 184 20.06 -1.75 -24.23
N GLY A 185 19.59 -0.75 -23.48
CA GLY A 185 19.04 -0.98 -22.14
C GLY A 185 17.74 -1.78 -22.16
N MET A 186 16.84 -1.50 -23.11
CA MET A 186 15.63 -2.30 -23.32
C MET A 186 15.96 -3.74 -23.71
N ALA A 187 16.94 -3.96 -24.59
CA ALA A 187 17.37 -5.29 -24.98
C ALA A 187 17.92 -6.10 -23.79
N VAL A 188 18.76 -5.48 -22.95
CA VAL A 188 19.26 -6.12 -21.72
C VAL A 188 18.10 -6.50 -20.79
N ALA A 189 17.18 -5.57 -20.53
CA ALA A 189 16.03 -5.84 -19.67
C ALA A 189 15.14 -6.98 -20.20
N GLU A 190 14.92 -7.04 -21.52
CA GLU A 190 14.13 -8.10 -22.15
C GLU A 190 14.82 -9.46 -22.08
N VAL A 191 16.15 -9.54 -22.26
CA VAL A 191 16.89 -10.79 -22.06
C VAL A 191 16.69 -11.33 -20.63
N PHE A 192 16.81 -10.46 -19.62
CA PHE A 192 16.57 -10.84 -18.23
C PHE A 192 15.10 -11.09 -17.89
N ASN A 193 14.13 -10.78 -18.77
CA ASN A 193 12.75 -11.25 -18.63
C ASN A 193 12.64 -12.77 -18.78
N HIS A 194 13.53 -13.39 -19.57
CA HIS A 194 13.50 -14.83 -19.86
C HIS A 194 14.41 -15.66 -18.94
N ILE A 195 15.32 -15.03 -18.19
CA ILE A 195 16.27 -15.73 -17.31
C ILE A 195 15.72 -15.85 -15.89
N GLN A 196 15.13 -17.02 -15.57
CA GLN A 196 14.59 -17.30 -14.23
C GLN A 196 15.67 -17.74 -13.21
N ILE A 197 16.84 -18.18 -13.68
CA ILE A 197 17.94 -18.70 -12.84
C ILE A 197 18.45 -17.63 -11.85
N ILE A 198 18.26 -16.34 -12.15
CA ILE A 198 18.70 -15.23 -11.28
C ILE A 198 18.07 -15.28 -9.87
N TYR A 199 16.87 -15.88 -9.73
CA TYR A 199 16.16 -15.95 -8.44
C TYR A 199 16.64 -17.09 -7.54
N SER A 200 17.29 -18.10 -8.12
CA SER A 200 17.86 -19.24 -7.40
C SER A 200 19.38 -19.16 -7.24
N ALA A 201 19.99 -18.02 -7.61
CA ALA A 201 21.43 -17.85 -7.57
C ALA A 201 21.99 -17.96 -6.15
N SER A 202 22.99 -18.81 -6.00
CA SER A 202 23.77 -19.07 -4.80
C SER A 202 24.83 -18.00 -4.56
N LEU A 203 25.33 -17.90 -3.33
CA LEU A 203 26.43 -16.99 -2.98
C LEU A 203 27.67 -17.19 -3.88
N LYS A 204 27.97 -18.44 -4.23
CA LYS A 204 29.09 -18.77 -5.11
C LYS A 204 28.92 -18.15 -6.50
N GLU A 205 27.70 -18.13 -7.04
CA GLU A 205 27.41 -17.54 -8.35
C GLU A 205 27.52 -16.02 -8.31
N TYR A 206 27.03 -15.36 -7.26
CA TYR A 206 27.21 -13.91 -7.09
C TYR A 206 28.68 -13.51 -7.00
N ILE A 207 29.48 -14.21 -6.17
CA ILE A 207 30.91 -13.96 -6.03
C ILE A 207 31.64 -14.27 -7.34
N SER A 208 31.38 -15.42 -7.96
CA SER A 208 32.02 -15.83 -9.22
C SER A 208 31.73 -14.83 -10.34
N THR A 209 30.50 -14.35 -10.44
CA THR A 209 30.11 -13.34 -11.43
C THR A 209 30.78 -12.00 -11.14
N THR A 210 30.84 -11.59 -9.87
CA THR A 210 31.53 -10.35 -9.46
C THR A 210 33.01 -10.38 -9.86
N VAL A 211 33.70 -11.49 -9.56
CA VAL A 211 35.11 -11.70 -9.92
C VAL A 211 35.27 -11.72 -11.44
N PHE A 212 34.41 -12.45 -12.16
CA PHE A 212 34.45 -12.51 -13.62
C PHE A 212 34.30 -11.12 -14.26
N LEU A 213 33.30 -10.34 -13.86
CA LEU A 213 33.04 -9.01 -14.42
C LEU A 213 34.21 -8.05 -14.17
N PHE A 214 34.81 -8.10 -12.97
CA PHE A 214 36.00 -7.31 -12.64
C PHE A 214 37.22 -7.75 -13.45
N SER A 215 37.54 -9.05 -13.44
CA SER A 215 38.69 -9.60 -14.14
C SER A 215 38.61 -9.38 -15.65
N PHE A 216 37.41 -9.50 -16.25
CA PHE A 216 37.20 -9.19 -17.65
C PHE A 216 37.44 -7.71 -17.93
N ALA A 217 36.83 -6.80 -17.16
CA ALA A 217 36.98 -5.37 -17.40
C ALA A 217 38.44 -4.90 -17.23
N LEU A 218 39.14 -5.42 -16.20
CA LEU A 218 40.55 -5.15 -15.99
C LEU A 218 41.42 -5.75 -17.11
N GLY A 219 41.18 -7.01 -17.48
CA GLY A 219 41.92 -7.69 -18.55
C GLY A 219 41.74 -6.99 -19.90
N PHE A 220 40.51 -6.60 -20.23
CA PHE A 220 40.19 -5.88 -21.46
C PHE A 220 40.80 -4.46 -21.47
N TYR A 221 40.76 -3.74 -20.33
CA TYR A 221 41.47 -2.47 -20.17
C TYR A 221 42.98 -2.61 -20.42
N LEU A 222 43.62 -3.61 -19.80
CA LEU A 222 45.04 -3.87 -19.97
C LEU A 222 45.38 -4.26 -21.42
N GLN A 223 44.53 -5.07 -22.05
CA GLN A 223 44.71 -5.48 -23.44
C GLN A 223 44.65 -4.28 -24.40
N LEU A 224 43.66 -3.40 -24.27
CA LEU A 224 43.56 -2.18 -25.09
C LEU A 224 44.77 -1.26 -24.89
N LYS A 225 45.26 -1.15 -23.64
CA LYS A 225 46.48 -0.40 -23.33
C LYS A 225 47.72 -0.99 -24.00
N VAL A 226 47.85 -2.32 -24.05
CA VAL A 226 48.95 -3.01 -24.76
C VAL A 226 48.89 -2.77 -26.27
N PHE A 227 47.69 -2.68 -26.85
CA PHE A 227 47.51 -2.29 -28.26
C PHE A 227 47.72 -0.79 -28.54
N GLY A 228 48.20 -0.03 -27.56
CA GLY A 228 48.50 1.39 -27.71
C GLY A 228 47.28 2.30 -27.75
N ILE A 229 46.11 1.80 -27.33
CA ILE A 229 44.91 2.61 -27.26
C ILE A 229 44.86 3.34 -25.92
N ASP A 230 44.93 4.67 -25.95
CA ASP A 230 44.76 5.47 -24.76
C ASP A 230 43.30 5.45 -24.29
N LEU A 231 43.07 5.05 -23.05
CA LEU A 231 41.75 5.02 -22.41
C LEU A 231 41.55 6.17 -21.41
N LEU A 232 42.60 6.96 -21.14
CA LEU A 232 42.57 8.13 -20.26
C LEU A 232 42.35 9.44 -21.05
N TRP A 233 42.33 9.39 -22.38
CA TRP A 233 42.08 10.55 -23.25
C TRP A 233 40.85 11.38 -22.85
N THR A 234 39.79 10.74 -22.34
CA THR A 234 38.58 11.43 -21.90
C THR A 234 38.80 12.25 -20.63
N ILE A 235 39.68 11.80 -19.72
CA ILE A 235 40.07 12.54 -18.52
C ILE A 235 40.91 13.75 -18.92
N GLU A 236 41.82 13.59 -19.86
CA GLU A 236 42.62 14.71 -20.39
C GLU A 236 41.75 15.76 -21.06
N LYS A 237 40.78 15.33 -21.90
CA LYS A 237 39.80 16.25 -22.49
C LYS A 237 38.91 16.92 -21.46
N ALA A 238 38.50 16.21 -20.40
CA ALA A 238 37.75 16.82 -19.30
C ALA A 238 38.57 17.92 -18.61
N LYS A 239 39.83 17.64 -18.25
CA LYS A 239 40.74 18.63 -17.65
C LYS A 239 41.00 19.85 -18.54
N LYS A 240 41.01 19.65 -19.86
CA LYS A 240 41.26 20.72 -20.84
C LYS A 240 40.05 21.61 -21.09
N TRP A 241 38.86 21.03 -21.22
CA TRP A 241 37.67 21.74 -21.71
C TRP A 241 36.60 22.02 -20.65
N CYS A 242 36.68 21.44 -19.45
CA CYS A 242 35.72 21.75 -18.38
C CYS A 242 35.94 23.14 -17.79
N ALA A 243 34.86 23.91 -17.68
CA ALA A 243 34.92 25.29 -17.21
C ALA A 243 35.38 25.40 -15.74
N GLN A 244 35.04 24.41 -14.91
CA GLN A 244 35.46 24.34 -13.51
C GLN A 244 36.09 22.97 -13.20
N PRO A 245 37.25 22.93 -12.53
CA PRO A 245 37.90 21.67 -12.16
C PRO A 245 37.06 20.87 -11.15
N GLU A 246 36.20 21.54 -10.37
CA GLU A 246 35.28 20.92 -9.41
C GLU A 246 34.19 20.07 -10.08
N TRP A 247 33.91 20.28 -11.37
CA TRP A 247 32.93 19.49 -12.13
C TRP A 247 33.49 18.15 -12.62
N ILE A 248 34.79 17.91 -12.44
CA ILE A 248 35.43 16.64 -12.77
C ILE A 248 35.36 15.75 -11.54
N HIS A 249 34.31 14.95 -11.47
CA HIS A 249 34.08 14.08 -10.33
C HIS A 249 34.68 12.68 -10.54
N ILE A 250 35.42 12.19 -9.54
CA ILE A 250 36.06 10.85 -9.55
C ILE A 250 35.04 9.71 -9.62
N ASP A 251 33.80 9.94 -9.16
CA ASP A 251 32.71 8.96 -9.22
C ASP A 251 32.25 8.68 -10.67
N THR A 252 32.50 9.61 -11.59
CA THR A 252 32.25 9.44 -13.03
C THR A 252 33.31 8.61 -13.73
N HIS A 253 34.42 8.28 -13.04
CA HIS A 253 35.47 7.45 -13.62
C HIS A 253 34.92 6.03 -13.93
N PRO A 254 35.29 5.43 -15.06
CA PRO A 254 34.80 4.11 -15.45
C PRO A 254 34.97 3.01 -14.37
N PHE A 255 36.12 2.98 -13.68
CA PHE A 255 36.37 2.01 -12.62
C PHE A 255 35.64 2.32 -11.31
N ALA A 256 35.34 3.59 -11.01
CA ALA A 256 34.53 3.95 -9.86
C ALA A 256 33.11 3.41 -9.99
N GLY A 257 32.48 3.60 -11.16
CA GLY A 257 31.17 3.05 -11.49
C GLY A 257 31.16 1.52 -11.45
N LEU A 258 32.16 0.88 -12.04
CA LEU A 258 32.32 -0.58 -12.01
C LEU A 258 32.36 -1.11 -10.57
N LEU A 259 33.25 -0.60 -9.71
CA LEU A 259 33.37 -1.10 -8.35
C LEU A 259 32.14 -0.83 -7.49
N ARG A 260 31.45 0.30 -7.68
CA ARG A 260 30.17 0.57 -7.04
C ARG A 260 29.15 -0.52 -7.37
N ASN A 261 28.97 -0.82 -8.66
CA ASN A 261 27.99 -1.80 -9.11
C ASN A 261 28.34 -3.22 -8.65
N LEU A 262 29.63 -3.60 -8.72
CA LEU A 262 30.11 -4.89 -8.22
C LEU A 262 29.93 -5.03 -6.71
N GLY A 263 30.10 -3.94 -5.95
CA GLY A 263 29.85 -3.92 -4.51
C GLY A 263 28.37 -4.15 -4.20
N ILE A 264 27.46 -3.46 -4.90
CA ILE A 264 26.00 -3.68 -4.77
C ILE A 264 25.66 -5.15 -5.06
N PHE A 265 26.20 -5.70 -6.14
CA PHE A 265 25.92 -7.07 -6.60
C PHE A 265 26.44 -8.13 -5.63
N CYS A 266 27.68 -7.99 -5.18
CA CYS A 266 28.27 -8.87 -4.17
C CYS A 266 27.54 -8.77 -2.83
N GLY A 267 27.21 -7.54 -2.40
CA GLY A 267 26.43 -7.30 -1.18
C GLY A 267 25.04 -7.91 -1.23
N LEU A 268 24.37 -7.92 -2.39
CA LEU A 268 23.08 -8.59 -2.57
C LEU A 268 23.22 -10.10 -2.34
N GLY A 269 24.23 -10.74 -2.95
CA GLY A 269 24.51 -12.17 -2.73
C GLY A 269 24.80 -12.50 -1.27
N LEU A 270 25.64 -11.70 -0.60
CA LEU A 270 25.92 -11.87 0.83
C LEU A 270 24.65 -11.72 1.68
N ALA A 271 23.80 -10.73 1.35
CA ALA A 271 22.58 -10.48 2.10
C ALA A 271 21.57 -11.62 1.97
N LEU A 272 21.27 -12.07 0.73
CA LEU A 272 20.31 -13.15 0.47
C LEU A 272 20.72 -14.49 1.11
N ASN A 273 22.02 -14.74 1.24
CA ASN A 273 22.53 -15.96 1.88
C ASN A 273 22.77 -15.83 3.40
N SER A 274 22.56 -14.65 3.98
CA SER A 274 22.77 -14.39 5.41
C SER A 274 21.71 -15.04 6.31
N GLN A 275 22.06 -15.30 7.58
CA GLN A 275 21.09 -15.76 8.58
C GLN A 275 20.05 -14.67 8.91
N MET A 276 20.42 -13.39 8.81
CA MET A 276 19.52 -12.25 8.99
C MET A 276 18.36 -12.31 7.99
N TYR A 277 18.68 -12.51 6.71
CA TYR A 277 17.66 -12.65 5.66
C TYR A 277 16.75 -13.86 5.89
N LYS A 278 17.32 -15.02 6.25
CA LYS A 278 16.54 -16.23 6.56
C LYS A 278 15.59 -16.02 7.73
N TYR A 279 16.03 -15.33 8.79
CA TYR A 279 15.20 -14.98 9.93
C TYR A 279 14.04 -14.06 9.50
N SER A 280 14.34 -12.99 8.76
CA SER A 280 13.32 -12.09 8.24
C SER A 280 12.32 -12.82 7.33
N CYS A 281 12.77 -13.77 6.49
CA CYS A 281 11.90 -14.57 5.64
C CYS A 281 10.99 -15.54 6.40
N ARG A 282 11.46 -16.15 7.50
CA ARG A 282 10.57 -16.92 8.38
C ARG A 282 9.55 -16.00 9.04
N ALA A 283 10.00 -14.83 9.50
CA ALA A 283 9.12 -13.82 10.05
C ALA A 283 8.15 -13.24 9.00
N LYS A 284 8.43 -13.33 7.69
CA LYS A 284 7.60 -12.80 6.57
C LYS A 284 6.27 -13.51 6.38
N GLN A 285 6.12 -14.77 6.80
CA GLN A 285 4.85 -15.49 6.67
C GLN A 285 3.77 -14.74 7.49
N GLY A 286 2.87 -14.01 6.80
CA GLY A 286 1.82 -13.19 7.42
C GLY A 286 2.22 -11.75 7.79
N GLN A 287 3.21 -11.16 7.11
CA GLN A 287 3.65 -9.81 7.50
C GLN A 287 2.73 -8.67 7.04
N PRO A 288 2.44 -7.73 7.97
CA PRO A 288 1.51 -6.64 7.74
C PRO A 288 2.11 -5.60 6.78
N PHE A 289 1.28 -4.93 5.98
CA PHE A 289 1.70 -3.80 5.14
C PHE A 289 2.61 -2.77 5.86
N PRO A 290 2.35 -2.40 7.13
CA PRO A 290 3.28 -1.63 7.98
C PRO A 290 4.72 -2.11 8.00
N TYR A 291 4.98 -3.42 8.03
CA TYR A 291 6.35 -3.95 8.00
C TYR A 291 7.07 -3.54 6.71
N LYS A 292 6.42 -3.74 5.55
CA LYS A 292 7.01 -3.41 4.24
C LYS A 292 7.31 -1.92 4.16
N ILE A 293 6.35 -1.07 4.57
CA ILE A 293 6.54 0.38 4.58
C ILE A 293 7.64 0.81 5.56
N SER A 294 7.69 0.25 6.77
CA SER A 294 8.77 0.52 7.71
C SER A 294 10.13 0.16 7.14
N CYS A 295 10.25 -0.97 6.43
CA CYS A 295 11.50 -1.37 5.77
C CYS A 295 11.89 -0.39 4.66
N ILE A 296 10.93 0.05 3.84
CA ILE A 296 11.17 1.04 2.78
C ILE A 296 11.63 2.36 3.38
N VAL A 297 10.87 2.92 4.33
CA VAL A 297 11.20 4.22 4.96
C VAL A 297 12.54 4.16 5.67
N ALA A 298 12.80 3.11 6.46
CA ALA A 298 14.08 2.94 7.13
C ALA A 298 15.23 2.78 6.12
N SER A 299 15.04 2.03 5.02
CA SER A 299 16.05 1.90 3.97
C SER A 299 16.32 3.24 3.31
N LEU A 300 15.30 3.99 2.88
CA LEU A 300 15.50 5.29 2.23
C LEU A 300 16.22 6.29 3.16
N LEU A 301 15.85 6.36 4.44
CA LEU A 301 16.50 7.25 5.41
C LEU A 301 17.95 6.86 5.68
N ILE A 302 18.19 5.57 5.98
CA ILE A 302 19.53 5.06 6.28
C ILE A 302 20.43 5.19 5.07
N LEU A 303 19.97 4.79 3.88
CA LEU A 303 20.78 4.86 2.67
C LEU A 303 21.08 6.29 2.25
N ASN A 304 20.16 7.24 2.40
CA ASN A 304 20.43 8.65 2.15
C ASN A 304 21.45 9.22 3.15
N LEU A 305 21.40 8.80 4.41
CA LEU A 305 22.44 9.12 5.39
C LEU A 305 23.79 8.52 4.99
N PHE A 306 23.83 7.24 4.60
CA PHE A 306 25.03 6.61 4.06
C PHE A 306 25.59 7.35 2.85
N ASP A 307 24.71 7.86 1.99
CA ASP A 307 25.09 8.55 0.76
C ASP A 307 25.80 9.89 1.04
N SER A 308 25.37 10.60 2.10
CA SER A 308 25.94 11.88 2.56
C SER A 308 27.40 11.83 3.02
N PHE A 309 27.93 10.64 3.33
CA PHE A 309 29.35 10.49 3.66
C PHE A 309 30.22 10.56 2.40
N GLU A 310 30.97 11.67 2.29
CA GLU A 310 31.98 11.88 1.24
C GLU A 310 33.18 10.95 1.43
N LEU A 311 33.61 10.34 0.33
CA LEU A 311 34.77 9.46 0.31
C LEU A 311 36.05 10.25 -0.03
N PRO A 312 37.22 9.88 0.51
CA PRO A 312 38.47 10.59 0.26
C PRO A 312 38.91 10.47 -1.21
N ALA A 313 38.62 11.51 -2.01
CA ALA A 313 38.88 11.52 -3.45
C ALA A 313 40.37 11.67 -3.84
N LYS A 314 41.24 12.10 -2.92
CA LYS A 314 42.67 12.34 -3.19
C LYS A 314 43.49 11.05 -3.36
N MET A 315 43.00 9.93 -2.84
CA MET A 315 43.67 8.63 -2.91
C MET A 315 42.80 7.66 -3.72
N GLU A 316 43.05 7.55 -5.03
CA GLU A 316 42.18 6.81 -5.96
C GLU A 316 41.94 5.35 -5.53
N MET A 317 42.99 4.62 -5.15
CA MET A 317 42.86 3.22 -4.71
C MET A 317 42.03 3.08 -3.43
N LEU A 318 42.18 4.01 -2.48
CA LEU A 318 41.37 4.03 -1.27
C LEU A 318 39.92 4.37 -1.59
N TYR A 319 39.69 5.34 -2.48
CA TYR A 319 38.35 5.71 -2.95
C TYR A 319 37.65 4.51 -3.59
N TYR A 320 38.32 3.77 -4.46
CA TYR A 320 37.80 2.55 -5.10
C TYR A 320 37.42 1.47 -4.09
N PHE A 321 38.31 1.16 -3.13
CA PHE A 321 38.03 0.18 -2.08
C PHE A 321 36.86 0.60 -1.18
N LEU A 322 36.81 1.86 -0.77
CA LEU A 322 35.72 2.39 0.06
C LEU A 322 34.41 2.47 -0.71
N SER A 323 34.43 2.80 -2.00
CA SER A 323 33.24 2.82 -2.87
C SER A 323 32.63 1.41 -3.00
N PHE A 324 33.47 0.39 -3.23
CA PHE A 324 33.03 -1.01 -3.22
C PHE A 324 32.43 -1.39 -1.86
N SER A 325 33.14 -1.09 -0.76
CA SER A 325 32.70 -1.44 0.60
C SER A 325 31.40 -0.74 1.01
N LYS A 326 31.26 0.55 0.69
CA LYS A 326 30.04 1.35 0.88
C LYS A 326 28.88 0.71 0.11
N SER A 327 29.13 0.29 -1.12
CA SER A 327 28.11 -0.35 -1.98
C SER A 327 27.70 -1.74 -1.47
N VAL A 328 28.63 -2.54 -0.96
CA VAL A 328 28.30 -3.81 -0.27
C VAL A 328 27.38 -3.55 0.93
N ALA A 329 27.69 -2.51 1.72
CA ALA A 329 26.89 -2.14 2.89
C ALA A 329 25.47 -1.70 2.51
N VAL A 330 25.28 -0.99 1.40
CA VAL A 330 23.95 -0.57 0.90
C VAL A 330 23.03 -1.78 0.68
N SER A 331 23.52 -2.81 -0.03
CA SER A 331 22.73 -4.03 -0.28
C SER A 331 22.50 -4.85 0.99
N LEU A 332 23.51 -5.00 1.84
CA LEU A 332 23.39 -5.69 3.14
C LEU A 332 22.38 -5.00 4.06
N ALA A 333 22.41 -3.67 4.12
CA ALA A 333 21.48 -2.88 4.91
C ALA A 333 20.04 -3.10 4.44
N THR A 334 19.81 -2.95 3.12
CA THR A 334 18.47 -3.05 2.51
C THR A 334 17.87 -4.44 2.66
N VAL A 335 18.65 -5.49 2.40
CA VAL A 335 18.12 -6.87 2.28
C VAL A 335 18.23 -7.65 3.59
N GLY A 336 19.27 -7.43 4.38
CA GLY A 336 19.53 -8.19 5.60
C GLY A 336 19.22 -7.40 6.87
N ILE A 337 19.98 -6.34 7.13
CA ILE A 337 20.07 -5.70 8.46
C ILE A 337 18.75 -5.01 8.83
N ILE A 338 18.22 -4.16 7.94
CA ILE A 338 17.00 -3.39 8.22
C ILE A 338 15.78 -4.32 8.38
N PRO A 339 15.52 -5.25 7.44
CA PRO A 339 14.48 -6.27 7.61
C PRO A 339 14.62 -7.06 8.90
N TYR A 340 15.84 -7.38 9.33
CA TYR A 340 16.10 -8.13 10.55
C TYR A 340 15.64 -7.36 11.79
N PHE A 341 16.12 -6.13 11.99
CA PHE A 341 15.74 -5.32 13.15
C PHE A 341 14.24 -5.01 13.19
N ILE A 342 13.65 -4.66 12.05
CA ILE A 342 12.22 -4.39 11.98
C ILE A 342 11.43 -5.66 12.25
N SER A 343 11.83 -6.81 11.69
CA SER A 343 11.15 -8.08 11.95
C SER A 343 11.24 -8.47 13.40
N HIS A 344 12.39 -8.27 14.05
CA HIS A 344 12.58 -8.56 15.46
C HIS A 344 11.67 -7.70 16.35
N PHE A 345 11.53 -6.41 16.05
CA PHE A 345 10.65 -5.51 16.78
C PHE A 345 9.16 -5.88 16.61
N PHE A 346 8.70 -6.08 15.37
CA PHE A 346 7.30 -6.40 15.09
C PHE A 346 6.91 -7.82 15.54
N TYR A 347 7.75 -8.81 15.24
CA TYR A 347 7.51 -10.21 15.60
C TYR A 347 7.63 -10.41 17.11
N GLY A 348 8.64 -9.82 17.77
CA GLY A 348 8.83 -9.93 19.22
C GLY A 348 7.62 -9.42 19.99
N LYS A 349 7.15 -8.20 19.70
CA LYS A 349 5.95 -7.64 20.35
C LYS A 349 4.68 -8.43 20.04
N ARG A 350 4.49 -8.86 18.78
CA ARG A 350 3.32 -9.66 18.39
C ARG A 350 3.31 -11.01 19.10
N LEU A 351 4.47 -11.68 19.15
CA LEU A 351 4.64 -12.95 19.85
C LEU A 351 4.34 -12.80 21.34
N GLU A 352 4.87 -11.77 22.00
CA GLU A 352 4.58 -11.48 23.41
C GLU A 352 3.08 -11.28 23.67
N LEU A 353 2.40 -10.49 22.83
CA LEU A 353 0.95 -10.28 22.93
C LEU A 353 0.14 -11.56 22.75
N HIS A 354 0.57 -12.45 21.84
CA HIS A 354 -0.11 -13.73 21.61
C HIS A 354 0.17 -14.73 22.74
N LEU A 355 1.43 -14.83 23.20
CA LEU A 355 1.82 -15.70 24.32
C LEU A 355 1.12 -15.32 25.62
N ASN A 356 0.90 -14.04 25.88
CA ASN A 356 0.12 -13.58 27.03
C ASN A 356 -1.39 -13.71 26.80
N GLY A 357 -1.84 -13.69 25.54
CA GLY A 357 -3.26 -13.76 25.18
C GLY A 357 -3.85 -15.18 25.20
N VAL A 358 -3.10 -16.20 24.76
CA VAL A 358 -3.60 -17.59 24.71
C VAL A 358 -3.97 -18.14 26.10
N PRO A 359 -3.16 -17.95 27.16
CA PRO A 359 -3.53 -18.37 28.51
C PRO A 359 -4.84 -17.72 28.99
N VAL A 360 -5.12 -16.48 28.59
CA VAL A 360 -6.40 -15.81 28.94
C VAL A 360 -7.58 -16.50 28.24
N VAL A 361 -7.43 -16.87 26.96
CA VAL A 361 -8.46 -17.65 26.23
C VAL A 361 -8.70 -18.98 26.94
N GLN A 362 -7.63 -19.72 27.23
CA GLN A 362 -7.71 -21.02 27.89
C GLN A 362 -8.33 -20.90 29.29
N TYR A 363 -7.92 -19.91 30.08
CA TYR A 363 -8.47 -19.65 31.40
C TYR A 363 -9.99 -19.40 31.35
N LEU A 364 -10.45 -18.59 30.41
CA LEU A 364 -11.88 -18.32 30.24
C LEU A 364 -12.65 -19.59 29.83
N GLN A 365 -12.11 -20.37 28.89
CA GLN A 365 -12.74 -21.61 28.43
C GLN A 365 -12.84 -22.66 29.53
N VAL A 366 -11.80 -22.82 30.36
CA VAL A 366 -11.77 -23.81 31.45
C VAL A 366 -12.68 -23.40 32.61
N ASN A 367 -12.60 -22.15 33.07
CA ASN A 367 -13.29 -21.72 34.30
C ASN A 367 -14.75 -21.31 34.06
N TYR A 368 -15.11 -20.88 32.86
CA TYR A 368 -16.44 -20.39 32.53
C TYR A 368 -17.16 -21.24 31.48
N LYS A 369 -16.77 -22.52 31.35
CA LYS A 369 -17.40 -23.46 30.41
C LYS A 369 -18.91 -23.58 30.58
N SER A 370 -19.40 -23.56 31.83
CA SER A 370 -20.84 -23.58 32.13
C SER A 370 -21.60 -22.36 31.62
N SER A 371 -20.91 -21.25 31.32
CA SER A 371 -21.49 -20.01 30.80
C SER A 371 -21.29 -19.86 29.29
N GLN A 372 -20.98 -20.94 28.57
CA GLN A 372 -20.76 -20.93 27.12
C GLN A 372 -21.92 -20.29 26.35
N ASP A 373 -23.16 -20.70 26.63
CA ASP A 373 -24.35 -20.20 25.93
C ASP A 373 -24.53 -18.69 26.12
N TRP A 374 -24.16 -18.19 27.30
CA TRP A 374 -24.14 -16.75 27.57
C TRP A 374 -23.12 -16.03 26.70
N PHE A 375 -21.90 -16.54 26.57
CA PHE A 375 -20.89 -15.91 25.70
C PHE A 375 -21.30 -15.95 24.22
N VAL A 376 -21.88 -17.05 23.74
CA VAL A 376 -22.41 -17.14 22.37
C VAL A 376 -23.52 -16.11 22.15
N PHE A 377 -24.47 -16.02 23.09
CA PHE A 377 -25.55 -15.04 23.05
C PHE A 377 -25.02 -13.60 23.03
N VAL A 378 -24.06 -13.26 23.90
CA VAL A 378 -23.46 -11.92 23.94
C VAL A 378 -22.78 -11.58 22.62
N SER A 379 -22.05 -12.53 22.00
CA SER A 379 -21.44 -12.28 20.69
C SER A 379 -22.50 -12.06 19.62
N PHE A 380 -23.58 -12.84 19.63
CA PHE A 380 -24.69 -12.66 18.71
C PHE A 380 -25.36 -11.30 18.91
N ALA A 381 -25.64 -10.91 20.16
CA ALA A 381 -26.25 -9.63 20.51
C ALA A 381 -25.41 -8.43 20.04
N ALA A 382 -24.08 -8.56 20.09
CA ALA A 382 -23.12 -7.54 19.68
C ALA A 382 -22.88 -7.43 18.17
N ASP A 383 -23.50 -8.29 17.35
CA ASP A 383 -23.41 -8.18 15.89
C ASP A 383 -24.07 -6.87 15.39
N LEU A 384 -23.37 -6.15 14.51
CA LEU A 384 -23.87 -4.97 13.78
C LEU A 384 -25.19 -5.23 13.06
N ARG A 385 -25.53 -6.48 12.74
CA ARG A 385 -26.87 -6.84 12.23
C ARG A 385 -27.96 -6.37 13.20
N ASN A 386 -27.82 -6.61 14.51
CA ASN A 386 -28.80 -6.15 15.49
C ASN A 386 -28.86 -4.63 15.59
N THR A 387 -27.75 -3.93 15.33
CA THR A 387 -27.74 -2.48 15.20
C THR A 387 -28.69 -2.00 14.10
N PHE A 388 -28.63 -2.61 12.92
CA PHE A 388 -29.45 -2.19 11.78
C PHE A 388 -30.91 -2.63 11.89
N PHE A 389 -31.17 -3.83 12.41
CA PHE A 389 -32.51 -4.44 12.43
C PHE A 389 -33.30 -4.13 13.71
N ILE A 390 -32.65 -3.82 14.83
CA ILE A 390 -33.31 -3.60 16.13
C ILE A 390 -33.07 -2.18 16.65
N PHE A 391 -31.80 -1.78 16.87
CA PHE A 391 -31.52 -0.49 17.52
C PHE A 391 -31.85 0.70 16.62
N PHE A 392 -31.53 0.63 15.33
CA PHE A 392 -31.81 1.71 14.39
C PHE A 392 -33.31 2.04 14.30
N PRO A 393 -34.23 1.09 14.08
CA PRO A 393 -35.67 1.39 14.06
C PRO A 393 -36.18 2.02 15.35
N ILE A 394 -35.77 1.51 16.50
CA ILE A 394 -36.16 2.04 17.80
C ILE A 394 -35.68 3.48 17.93
N TRP A 395 -34.39 3.73 17.69
CA TRP A 395 -33.83 5.07 17.87
C TRP A 395 -34.30 6.07 16.84
N PHE A 396 -34.50 5.66 15.59
CA PHE A 396 -34.97 6.56 14.56
C PHE A 396 -36.37 7.11 14.88
N HIS A 397 -37.29 6.23 15.28
CA HIS A 397 -38.66 6.65 15.62
C HIS A 397 -38.75 7.38 16.97
N LEU A 398 -37.85 7.10 17.91
CA LEU A 398 -37.74 7.86 19.15
C LEU A 398 -37.13 9.26 18.92
N CYS A 399 -35.99 9.31 18.24
CA CYS A 399 -35.21 10.51 17.94
C CYS A 399 -34.44 10.36 16.62
N GLU A 400 -34.96 10.95 15.55
CA GLU A 400 -34.42 10.80 14.19
C GLU A 400 -32.92 11.12 14.09
N SER A 401 -32.44 12.16 14.79
CA SER A 401 -31.03 12.52 14.78
C SER A 401 -30.16 11.40 15.37
N VAL A 402 -30.59 10.76 16.45
CA VAL A 402 -29.84 9.64 17.05
C VAL A 402 -29.82 8.44 16.09
N GLY A 403 -30.95 8.12 15.46
CA GLY A 403 -31.03 7.07 14.45
C GLY A 403 -30.09 7.31 13.25
N ILE A 404 -30.05 8.53 12.72
CA ILE A 404 -29.14 8.92 11.62
C ILE A 404 -27.68 8.77 12.06
N LYS A 405 -27.32 9.33 13.22
CA LYS A 405 -25.95 9.26 13.76
C LYS A 405 -25.50 7.82 13.99
N LEU A 406 -26.38 6.98 14.51
CA LEU A 406 -26.13 5.55 14.76
C LEU A 406 -25.79 4.79 13.47
N ILE A 407 -26.48 5.06 12.36
CA ILE A 407 -26.14 4.47 11.05
C ILE A 407 -24.77 4.96 10.56
N TRP A 408 -24.50 6.27 10.62
CA TRP A 408 -23.22 6.82 10.17
C TRP A 408 -22.04 6.24 10.95
N VAL A 409 -22.16 6.16 12.28
CA VAL A 409 -21.13 5.57 13.16
C VAL A 409 -20.95 4.08 12.87
N ALA A 410 -22.04 3.31 12.73
CA ALA A 410 -21.97 1.88 12.44
C ALA A 410 -21.32 1.59 11.07
N VAL A 411 -21.76 2.28 10.01
CA VAL A 411 -21.27 2.10 8.63
C VAL A 411 -19.81 2.50 8.50
N ILE A 412 -19.44 3.68 8.99
CA ILE A 412 -18.07 4.19 8.87
C ILE A 412 -17.13 3.44 9.82
N GLY A 413 -17.61 3.07 11.00
CA GLY A 413 -16.87 2.23 11.94
C GLY A 413 -16.52 0.87 11.36
N ASP A 414 -17.49 0.16 10.78
CA ASP A 414 -17.24 -1.16 10.17
C ASP A 414 -16.41 -1.06 8.88
N TRP A 415 -16.55 0.03 8.11
CA TRP A 415 -15.65 0.30 6.98
C TRP A 415 -14.20 0.57 7.42
N LEU A 416 -13.99 1.34 8.49
CA LEU A 416 -12.66 1.56 9.07
C LEU A 416 -12.09 0.25 9.65
N ASN A 417 -12.94 -0.56 10.29
CA ASN A 417 -12.56 -1.89 10.78
C ASN A 417 -12.00 -2.75 9.64
N LEU A 418 -12.68 -2.78 8.50
CA LEU A 418 -12.25 -3.49 7.30
C LEU A 418 -10.88 -3.00 6.79
N VAL A 419 -10.70 -1.69 6.65
CA VAL A 419 -9.42 -1.10 6.21
C VAL A 419 -8.30 -1.43 7.20
N PHE A 420 -8.54 -1.31 8.50
CA PHE A 420 -7.54 -1.65 9.52
C PHE A 420 -7.22 -3.15 9.56
N LYS A 421 -8.20 -4.03 9.34
CA LYS A 421 -7.95 -5.47 9.21
C LYS A 421 -6.99 -5.80 8.07
N TRP A 422 -7.15 -5.13 6.93
CA TRP A 422 -6.22 -5.26 5.80
C TRP A 422 -4.86 -4.60 6.04
N ILE A 423 -4.73 -3.65 6.96
CA ILE A 423 -3.43 -3.04 7.29
C ILE A 423 -2.70 -3.89 8.33
N LEU A 424 -3.39 -4.34 9.38
CA LEU A 424 -2.77 -4.92 10.58
C LEU A 424 -2.45 -6.41 10.46
N PHE A 425 -3.11 -7.15 9.54
CA PHE A 425 -2.91 -8.60 9.36
C PHE A 425 -2.94 -9.36 10.69
N GLY A 426 -3.99 -9.11 11.49
CA GLY A 426 -4.13 -9.75 12.80
C GLY A 426 -4.47 -11.23 12.68
N GLU A 427 -3.71 -12.07 13.37
CA GLU A 427 -3.99 -13.50 13.56
C GLU A 427 -5.17 -13.72 14.52
N ARG A 428 -5.77 -14.91 14.46
CA ARG A 428 -6.77 -15.35 15.43
C ARG A 428 -6.15 -16.32 16.45
N PRO A 429 -6.61 -16.33 17.71
CA PRO A 429 -6.07 -17.21 18.74
C PRO A 429 -6.02 -18.69 18.31
N TYR A 430 -7.12 -19.21 17.76
CA TYR A 430 -7.21 -20.60 17.35
C TYR A 430 -6.19 -20.97 16.27
N TRP A 431 -6.15 -20.19 15.17
CA TRP A 431 -5.21 -20.44 14.08
C TRP A 431 -3.76 -20.30 14.52
N TRP A 432 -3.47 -19.30 15.35
CA TRP A 432 -2.11 -19.00 15.78
C TRP A 432 -1.50 -20.11 16.64
N VAL A 433 -2.26 -20.69 17.57
CA VAL A 433 -1.78 -21.78 18.44
C VAL A 433 -1.36 -23.01 17.62
N HIS A 434 -2.07 -23.29 16.53
CA HIS A 434 -1.82 -24.46 15.69
C HIS A 434 -0.74 -24.26 14.61
N ASP A 435 -0.51 -23.01 14.16
CA ASP A 435 0.50 -22.73 13.13
C ASP A 435 1.84 -22.21 13.69
N THR A 436 1.92 -21.82 14.96
CA THR A 436 3.16 -21.24 15.50
C THR A 436 4.24 -22.28 15.77
N ASP A 437 5.46 -22.00 15.29
CA ASP A 437 6.64 -22.82 15.59
C ASP A 437 7.03 -22.82 17.07
N PHE A 438 6.49 -21.90 17.87
CA PHE A 438 6.81 -21.77 19.30
C PHE A 438 6.48 -23.03 20.09
N TYR A 439 5.40 -23.74 19.71
CA TYR A 439 4.97 -24.97 20.38
C TYR A 439 5.49 -26.25 19.69
N ASN A 440 6.35 -26.20 18.67
CA ASN A 440 6.83 -27.43 18.02
C ASN A 440 7.52 -28.40 19.01
N ASN A 441 8.18 -27.87 20.04
CA ASN A 441 8.87 -28.64 21.08
C ASN A 441 8.13 -28.64 22.44
N LYS A 442 6.93 -28.06 22.52
CA LYS A 442 6.15 -27.90 23.77
C LYS A 442 4.70 -28.32 23.53
N SER A 443 4.00 -28.85 24.52
CA SER A 443 2.56 -29.07 24.37
C SER A 443 1.84 -27.75 24.14
N ALA A 444 1.21 -27.58 22.97
CA ALA A 444 0.37 -26.43 22.68
C ALA A 444 -0.84 -26.41 23.64
N PRO A 445 -1.25 -25.23 24.15
CA PRO A 445 -2.43 -25.12 24.99
C PRO A 445 -3.68 -25.53 24.21
N VAL A 446 -4.52 -26.36 24.84
CA VAL A 446 -5.77 -26.82 24.24
C VAL A 446 -6.82 -25.73 24.39
N ILE A 447 -7.30 -25.22 23.25
CA ILE A 447 -8.39 -24.25 23.16
C ILE A 447 -9.52 -24.82 22.29
N GLU A 448 -10.75 -24.54 22.67
CA GLU A 448 -11.96 -25.02 22.00
C GLU A 448 -12.39 -24.09 20.85
N GLN A 449 -13.06 -24.66 19.85
CA GLN A 449 -13.61 -23.96 18.69
C GLN A 449 -15.14 -23.96 18.74
N PHE A 450 -15.73 -22.87 18.27
CA PHE A 450 -17.18 -22.67 18.16
C PHE A 450 -17.54 -22.25 16.73
N PRO A 451 -18.83 -22.31 16.32
CA PRO A 451 -19.24 -21.89 14.97
C PRO A 451 -18.77 -20.48 14.58
N VAL A 452 -18.74 -19.56 15.55
CA VAL A 452 -18.30 -18.16 15.37
C VAL A 452 -16.78 -17.96 15.41
N THR A 453 -15.99 -18.99 15.72
CA THR A 453 -14.52 -18.92 15.67
C THR A 453 -13.99 -18.82 14.23
N CYS A 454 -14.74 -19.38 13.27
CA CYS A 454 -14.38 -19.60 11.88
C CYS A 454 -14.69 -18.44 10.91
N GLU A 455 -14.86 -17.22 11.42
CA GLU A 455 -15.06 -16.05 10.57
C GLU A 455 -13.86 -15.82 9.63
N THR A 456 -14.16 -15.40 8.40
CA THR A 456 -13.20 -15.40 7.29
C THR A 456 -12.35 -14.14 7.15
N GLY A 457 -12.49 -13.16 8.05
CA GLY A 457 -11.71 -11.92 8.05
C GLY A 457 -10.55 -11.91 9.08
N PRO A 458 -9.53 -11.03 8.90
CA PRO A 458 -8.44 -10.86 9.87
C PRO A 458 -8.93 -10.48 11.27
N GLY A 459 -8.17 -10.82 12.31
CA GLY A 459 -8.57 -10.68 13.71
C GLY A 459 -8.45 -9.27 14.31
N SER A 460 -7.63 -8.38 13.74
CA SER A 460 -7.31 -7.09 14.38
C SER A 460 -7.77 -5.88 13.53
N PRO A 461 -8.55 -4.94 14.08
CA PRO A 461 -9.21 -4.96 15.39
C PRO A 461 -10.52 -5.79 15.36
N SER A 462 -11.04 -6.15 16.55
CA SER A 462 -12.30 -6.89 16.65
C SER A 462 -13.48 -6.05 16.16
N GLY A 463 -14.20 -6.56 15.14
CA GLY A 463 -15.35 -5.88 14.55
C GLY A 463 -16.55 -5.79 15.50
N HIS A 464 -16.82 -6.87 16.26
CA HIS A 464 -17.90 -6.88 17.26
C HIS A 464 -17.64 -5.84 18.36
N ALA A 465 -16.42 -5.78 18.91
CA ALA A 465 -16.07 -4.82 19.95
C ALA A 465 -16.08 -3.38 19.44
N MET A 466 -15.61 -3.15 18.20
CA MET A 466 -15.62 -1.82 17.59
C MET A 466 -17.05 -1.33 17.27
N GLY A 467 -17.87 -2.20 16.69
CA GLY A 467 -19.27 -1.90 16.38
C GLY A 467 -20.09 -1.66 17.65
N SER A 468 -19.97 -2.54 18.65
CA SER A 468 -20.67 -2.37 19.93
C SER A 468 -20.23 -1.08 20.61
N ALA A 469 -18.92 -0.83 20.75
CA ALA A 469 -18.44 0.38 21.41
C ALA A 469 -18.97 1.64 20.72
N GLY A 470 -18.90 1.72 19.39
CA GLY A 470 -19.42 2.88 18.65
C GLY A 470 -20.92 3.09 18.85
N VAL A 471 -21.72 2.04 18.71
CA VAL A 471 -23.20 2.12 18.80
C VAL A 471 -23.65 2.45 20.22
N TYR A 472 -23.16 1.73 21.22
CA TYR A 472 -23.54 1.95 22.62
C TYR A 472 -23.04 3.30 23.12
N TYR A 473 -21.89 3.80 22.64
CA TYR A 473 -21.42 5.15 22.95
C TYR A 473 -22.40 6.22 22.45
N VAL A 474 -22.84 6.11 21.19
CA VAL A 474 -23.87 7.00 20.63
C VAL A 474 -25.16 6.96 21.45
N MET A 475 -25.60 5.77 21.85
CA MET A 475 -26.82 5.62 22.66
C MET A 475 -26.67 6.29 24.03
N VAL A 476 -25.56 6.07 24.72
CA VAL A 476 -25.29 6.63 26.05
C VAL A 476 -25.18 8.15 26.00
N THR A 477 -24.41 8.71 25.07
CA THR A 477 -24.28 10.17 24.92
C THR A 477 -25.60 10.82 24.53
N SER A 478 -26.41 10.14 23.72
CA SER A 478 -27.76 10.62 23.35
C SER A 478 -28.72 10.59 24.53
N LEU A 479 -28.74 9.52 25.33
CA LEU A 479 -29.56 9.43 26.55
C LEU A 479 -29.16 10.53 27.55
N ILE A 480 -27.87 10.70 27.79
CA ILE A 480 -27.33 11.77 28.64
C ILE A 480 -27.82 13.14 28.14
N THR A 481 -27.72 13.40 26.84
CA THR A 481 -28.15 14.68 26.26
C THR A 481 -29.66 14.90 26.39
N ILE A 482 -30.47 13.87 26.14
CA ILE A 482 -31.95 13.95 26.20
C ILE A 482 -32.43 14.13 27.64
N PHE A 483 -31.88 13.39 28.59
CA PHE A 483 -32.32 13.42 29.99
C PHE A 483 -31.73 14.58 30.79
N LEU A 484 -30.48 14.96 30.56
CA LEU A 484 -29.76 15.92 31.42
C LEU A 484 -29.81 17.37 30.92
N LYS A 485 -30.04 17.62 29.62
CA LYS A 485 -30.09 19.01 29.09
C LYS A 485 -31.43 19.73 29.36
N LYS A 486 -32.42 19.03 29.91
CA LYS A 486 -33.74 19.59 30.26
C LYS A 486 -33.79 20.19 31.68
N GLN A 487 -32.75 20.04 32.48
CA GLN A 487 -32.62 20.62 33.82
C GLN A 487 -31.34 21.47 33.89
N HIS A 488 -31.49 22.75 34.19
CA HIS A 488 -30.39 23.73 34.17
C HIS A 488 -29.44 23.59 35.38
N ASP A 489 -29.78 22.77 36.36
CA ASP A 489 -28.98 22.52 37.56
C ASP A 489 -28.39 21.11 37.59
N LEU A 490 -27.07 21.03 37.77
CA LEU A 490 -26.31 19.80 37.99
C LEU A 490 -26.59 19.22 39.38
N THR A 491 -27.78 18.68 39.58
CA THR A 491 -28.16 17.98 40.82
C THR A 491 -27.37 16.67 40.97
N PHE A 492 -27.08 16.23 42.20
CA PHE A 492 -26.43 14.94 42.51
C PHE A 492 -27.04 13.76 41.73
N LYS A 493 -28.37 13.75 41.57
CA LYS A 493 -29.13 12.77 40.79
C LYS A 493 -28.68 12.64 39.32
N ASN A 494 -28.29 13.76 38.69
CA ASN A 494 -27.85 13.79 37.29
C ASN A 494 -26.45 13.19 37.13
N ARG A 495 -25.56 13.43 38.10
CA ARG A 495 -24.24 12.76 38.16
C ARG A 495 -24.38 11.26 38.39
N CYS A 496 -25.28 10.83 39.27
CA CYS A 496 -25.57 9.41 39.49
C CYS A 496 -26.13 8.73 38.23
N ALA A 497 -27.06 9.38 37.51
CA ALA A 497 -27.60 8.86 36.27
C ALA A 497 -26.53 8.73 35.17
N GLN A 498 -25.65 9.73 35.04
CA GLN A 498 -24.50 9.67 34.13
C GLN A 498 -23.54 8.54 34.50
N ALA A 499 -23.20 8.40 35.79
CA ALA A 499 -22.33 7.32 36.27
C ALA A 499 -22.96 5.94 36.00
N PHE A 500 -24.27 5.79 36.20
CA PHE A 500 -25.00 4.56 35.91
C PHE A 500 -24.95 4.19 34.42
N LEU A 501 -25.20 5.15 33.51
CA LEU A 501 -25.15 4.91 32.07
C LEU A 501 -23.75 4.52 31.57
N TRP A 502 -22.70 5.21 32.05
CA TRP A 502 -21.33 4.86 31.72
C TRP A 502 -20.89 3.52 32.33
N THR A 503 -21.36 3.19 33.53
CA THR A 503 -21.13 1.86 34.13
C THR A 503 -21.79 0.78 33.29
N GLY A 504 -23.03 0.99 32.84
CA GLY A 504 -23.72 0.09 31.91
C GLY A 504 -22.99 -0.08 30.59
N PHE A 505 -22.46 1.01 30.01
CA PHE A 505 -21.61 0.95 28.81
C PHE A 505 -20.41 0.03 29.01
N TRP A 506 -19.63 0.25 30.06
CA TRP A 506 -18.43 -0.55 30.34
C TRP A 506 -18.77 -2.00 30.66
N ALA A 507 -19.89 -2.27 31.35
CA ALA A 507 -20.37 -3.62 31.60
C ALA A 507 -20.68 -4.37 30.28
N VAL A 508 -21.38 -3.71 29.36
CA VAL A 508 -21.65 -4.29 28.02
C VAL A 508 -20.35 -4.53 27.26
N GLN A 509 -19.43 -3.56 27.23
CA GLN A 509 -18.15 -3.74 26.52
C GLN A 509 -17.31 -4.86 27.13
N ALA A 510 -17.28 -5.00 28.46
CA ALA A 510 -16.60 -6.09 29.14
C ALA A 510 -17.20 -7.46 28.72
N CYS A 511 -18.53 -7.59 28.72
CA CYS A 511 -19.20 -8.80 28.26
C CYS A 511 -18.85 -9.13 26.81
N VAL A 512 -18.90 -8.16 25.89
CA VAL A 512 -18.56 -8.37 24.47
C VAL A 512 -17.09 -8.78 24.32
N CYS A 513 -16.16 -8.07 24.96
CA CYS A 513 -14.74 -8.39 24.91
C CYS A 513 -14.46 -9.81 25.44
N LEU A 514 -14.99 -10.16 26.61
CA LEU A 514 -14.82 -11.49 27.21
C LEU A 514 -15.41 -12.60 26.34
N SER A 515 -16.60 -12.37 25.77
CA SER A 515 -17.23 -13.28 24.82
C SER A 515 -16.33 -13.57 23.62
N ARG A 516 -15.77 -12.52 22.98
CA ARG A 516 -14.92 -12.67 21.80
C ARG A 516 -13.57 -13.34 22.10
N ILE A 517 -13.06 -13.20 23.32
CA ILE A 517 -11.86 -13.92 23.79
C ILE A 517 -12.21 -15.38 24.09
N PHE A 518 -13.29 -15.66 24.83
CA PHE A 518 -13.76 -17.02 25.15
C PHE A 518 -13.99 -17.87 23.89
N LEU A 519 -14.58 -17.27 22.85
CA LEU A 519 -14.86 -17.94 21.57
C LEU A 519 -13.61 -18.16 20.69
N ALA A 520 -12.41 -17.84 21.21
CA ALA A 520 -11.13 -17.93 20.50
C ALA A 520 -11.09 -17.16 19.17
N ALA A 521 -11.98 -16.17 19.00
CA ALA A 521 -12.09 -15.38 17.78
C ALA A 521 -11.11 -14.20 17.76
N HIS A 522 -10.78 -13.64 18.94
CA HIS A 522 -9.89 -12.49 19.07
C HIS A 522 -8.99 -12.57 20.30
N PHE A 523 -7.80 -11.98 20.19
CA PHE A 523 -6.92 -11.76 21.34
C PHE A 523 -7.37 -10.55 22.18
N PRO A 524 -6.96 -10.45 23.47
CA PRO A 524 -7.30 -9.32 24.35
C PRO A 524 -6.94 -7.95 23.75
N HIS A 525 -5.75 -7.81 23.16
CA HIS A 525 -5.32 -6.54 22.55
C HIS A 525 -6.21 -6.13 21.36
N GLN A 526 -6.77 -7.10 20.62
CA GLN A 526 -7.62 -6.84 19.44
C GLN A 526 -9.00 -6.34 19.84
N VAL A 527 -9.56 -6.83 20.94
CA VAL A 527 -10.84 -6.35 21.47
C VAL A 527 -10.70 -4.98 22.12
N ILE A 528 -9.61 -4.74 22.86
CA ILE A 528 -9.29 -3.41 23.44
C ILE A 528 -9.12 -2.37 22.34
N SER A 529 -8.31 -2.68 21.31
CA SER A 529 -8.16 -1.80 20.14
C SER A 529 -9.50 -1.55 19.46
N GLY A 530 -10.36 -2.56 19.35
CA GLY A 530 -11.71 -2.41 18.80
C GLY A 530 -12.55 -1.40 19.57
N VAL A 531 -12.62 -1.53 20.90
CA VAL A 531 -13.38 -0.61 21.77
C VAL A 531 -12.90 0.83 21.61
N ILE A 532 -11.58 1.05 21.69
CA ILE A 532 -10.98 2.39 21.56
C ILE A 532 -11.32 2.98 20.18
N SER A 533 -11.12 2.22 19.10
CA SER A 533 -11.43 2.68 17.74
C SER A 533 -12.92 2.99 17.57
N GLY A 534 -13.82 2.19 18.14
CA GLY A 534 -15.26 2.42 18.09
C GLY A 534 -15.68 3.71 18.79
N MET A 535 -15.12 3.97 19.97
CA MET A 535 -15.37 5.21 20.72
C MET A 535 -14.86 6.44 19.97
N ILE A 536 -13.66 6.37 19.38
CA ILE A 536 -13.09 7.49 18.58
C ILE A 536 -13.99 7.81 17.38
N VAL A 537 -14.48 6.78 16.67
CA VAL A 537 -15.40 6.97 15.54
C VAL A 537 -16.69 7.64 16.02
N ALA A 538 -17.28 7.16 17.11
CA ALA A 538 -18.50 7.75 17.67
C ALA A 538 -18.30 9.22 18.03
N GLU A 539 -17.26 9.54 18.81
CA GLU A 539 -16.93 10.91 19.23
C GLU A 539 -16.67 11.83 18.03
N THR A 540 -16.02 11.34 16.98
CA THR A 540 -15.79 12.13 15.76
C THR A 540 -17.12 12.57 15.13
N PHE A 541 -18.13 11.69 15.11
CA PHE A 541 -19.46 12.00 14.57
C PHE A 541 -20.30 12.91 15.47
N ASP A 542 -19.95 13.11 16.74
CA ASP A 542 -20.57 14.14 17.59
C ASP A 542 -20.25 15.55 17.07
N HIS A 543 -19.07 15.73 16.47
CA HIS A 543 -18.62 17.01 15.92
C HIS A 543 -19.09 17.27 14.47
N ILE A 544 -19.56 16.24 13.75
CA ILE A 544 -19.94 16.37 12.32
C ILE A 544 -21.45 16.60 12.18
N GLN A 545 -21.88 17.86 12.29
CA GLN A 545 -23.29 18.25 12.10
C GLN A 545 -23.81 18.13 10.65
N SER A 546 -22.89 18.01 9.69
CA SER A 546 -23.17 17.94 8.25
C SER A 546 -23.97 16.70 7.84
N ILE A 547 -23.98 15.64 8.68
CA ILE A 547 -24.70 14.38 8.40
C ILE A 547 -26.22 14.54 8.42
N TYR A 548 -26.75 15.43 9.26
CA TYR A 548 -28.20 15.58 9.46
C TYR A 548 -28.89 16.34 8.32
N LYS A 549 -28.14 17.14 7.57
CA LYS A 549 -28.63 17.92 6.42
C LYS A 549 -28.07 17.39 5.09
N ALA A 550 -27.59 16.15 5.07
CA ALA A 550 -26.95 15.57 3.90
C ALA A 550 -27.97 15.32 2.78
N SER A 551 -27.70 15.87 1.59
CA SER A 551 -28.49 15.61 0.39
C SER A 551 -28.25 14.20 -0.15
N LEU A 552 -29.16 13.68 -0.97
CA LEU A 552 -29.00 12.39 -1.65
C LEU A 552 -27.67 12.30 -2.43
N LYS A 553 -27.26 13.39 -3.09
CA LYS A 553 -25.97 13.47 -3.79
C LYS A 553 -24.79 13.19 -2.85
N ARG A 554 -24.82 13.71 -1.62
CA ARG A 554 -23.76 13.46 -0.63
C ARG A 554 -23.72 11.99 -0.22
N TYR A 555 -24.86 11.36 0.06
CA TYR A 555 -24.92 9.93 0.36
C TYR A 555 -24.37 9.06 -0.77
N ILE A 556 -24.73 9.37 -2.03
CA ILE A 556 -24.21 8.67 -3.21
C ILE A 556 -22.70 8.88 -3.35
N HIS A 557 -22.20 10.12 -3.26
CA HIS A 557 -20.77 10.40 -3.35
C HIS A 557 -19.96 9.72 -2.24
N THR A 558 -20.43 9.75 -1.00
CA THR A 558 -19.78 9.05 0.11
C THR A 558 -19.76 7.54 -0.14
N THR A 559 -20.87 6.95 -0.58
CA THR A 559 -20.93 5.52 -0.90
C THR A 559 -19.94 5.14 -2.01
N LEU A 560 -19.92 5.91 -3.10
CA LEU A 560 -18.99 5.70 -4.22
C LEU A 560 -17.53 5.85 -3.78
N PHE A 561 -17.24 6.82 -2.91
CA PHE A 561 -15.91 7.02 -2.34
C PHE A 561 -15.49 5.82 -1.49
N LEU A 562 -16.33 5.38 -0.55
CA LEU A 562 -16.04 4.24 0.33
C LEU A 562 -15.81 2.95 -0.46
N PHE A 563 -16.62 2.70 -1.49
CA PHE A 563 -16.44 1.56 -2.38
C PHE A 563 -15.15 1.66 -3.20
N SER A 564 -14.93 2.80 -3.87
CA SER A 564 -13.78 3.00 -4.75
C SER A 564 -12.47 2.96 -3.98
N PHE A 565 -12.44 3.52 -2.76
CA PHE A 565 -11.28 3.44 -1.89
C PHE A 565 -11.03 2.01 -1.44
N ALA A 566 -12.05 1.30 -0.91
CA ALA A 566 -11.86 -0.07 -0.44
C ALA A 566 -11.40 -1.01 -1.57
N LEU A 567 -12.01 -0.88 -2.76
CA LEU A 567 -11.61 -1.65 -3.94
C LEU A 567 -10.22 -1.26 -4.44
N GLY A 568 -9.91 0.04 -4.52
CA GLY A 568 -8.59 0.54 -4.92
C GLY A 568 -7.50 0.09 -3.96
N PHE A 569 -7.75 0.15 -2.65
CA PHE A 569 -6.83 -0.30 -1.61
C PHE A 569 -6.66 -1.82 -1.61
N TYR A 570 -7.73 -2.59 -1.80
CA TYR A 570 -7.66 -4.04 -2.02
C TYR A 570 -6.77 -4.37 -3.23
N LEU A 571 -6.98 -3.70 -4.38
CA LEU A 571 -6.18 -3.92 -5.58
C LEU A 571 -4.73 -3.50 -5.40
N LEU A 572 -4.47 -2.43 -4.65
CA LEU A 572 -3.12 -1.97 -4.31
C LEU A 572 -2.39 -2.98 -3.43
N LEU A 573 -3.02 -3.48 -2.37
CA LEU A 573 -2.41 -4.50 -1.50
C LEU A 573 -2.14 -5.79 -2.27
N LYS A 574 -3.11 -6.22 -3.09
CA LYS A 574 -2.95 -7.38 -3.96
C LYS A 574 -1.82 -7.19 -4.97
N SER A 575 -1.67 -6.01 -5.56
CA SER A 575 -0.58 -5.73 -6.50
C SER A 575 0.78 -5.84 -5.79
N VAL A 576 0.90 -5.27 -4.59
CA VAL A 576 2.11 -5.34 -3.71
C VAL A 576 2.39 -6.75 -3.16
N GLY A 577 1.72 -7.79 -3.70
CA GLY A 577 1.95 -9.18 -3.33
C GLY A 577 1.52 -9.51 -1.90
N VAL A 578 0.60 -8.72 -1.34
CA VAL A 578 -0.01 -9.02 -0.05
C VAL A 578 -1.21 -9.94 -0.31
N ASP A 579 -1.13 -11.18 0.17
CA ASP A 579 -2.26 -12.10 0.09
C ASP A 579 -3.37 -11.63 1.05
N LEU A 580 -4.52 -11.26 0.51
CA LEU A 580 -5.69 -10.83 1.28
C LEU A 580 -6.68 -11.98 1.55
N LEU A 581 -6.48 -13.14 0.91
CA LEU A 581 -7.30 -14.33 1.08
C LEU A 581 -6.67 -15.35 2.04
N TRP A 582 -5.51 -15.04 2.62
CA TRP A 582 -4.81 -15.90 3.58
C TRP A 582 -5.72 -16.38 4.73
N THR A 583 -6.65 -15.55 5.20
CA THR A 583 -7.60 -15.92 6.26
C THR A 583 -8.62 -16.96 5.81
N LEU A 584 -8.98 -17.00 4.52
CA LEU A 584 -9.84 -18.05 3.97
C LEU A 584 -9.10 -19.38 3.91
N GLU A 585 -7.81 -19.36 3.56
CA GLU A 585 -6.97 -20.57 3.57
C GLU A 585 -6.81 -21.11 5.00
N LYS A 586 -6.54 -20.23 5.97
CA LYS A 586 -6.50 -20.59 7.40
C LYS A 586 -7.83 -21.14 7.91
N ALA A 587 -8.95 -20.50 7.55
CA ALA A 587 -10.27 -20.98 7.92
C ALA A 587 -10.53 -22.38 7.33
N LYS A 588 -10.24 -22.61 6.04
CA LYS A 588 -10.38 -23.94 5.42
C LYS A 588 -9.47 -25.01 6.05
N LYS A 589 -8.27 -24.62 6.51
CA LYS A 589 -7.30 -25.53 7.13
C LYS A 589 -7.67 -25.93 8.56
N TRP A 590 -8.16 -24.98 9.37
CA TRP A 590 -8.29 -25.15 10.82
C TRP A 590 -9.74 -25.17 11.35
N CYS A 591 -10.74 -24.92 10.52
CA CYS A 591 -12.13 -25.06 10.95
C CYS A 591 -12.55 -26.53 11.01
N ALA A 592 -13.08 -26.95 12.15
CA ALA A 592 -13.51 -28.31 12.41
C ALA A 592 -14.68 -28.73 11.48
N GLN A 593 -15.59 -27.80 11.19
CA GLN A 593 -16.72 -28.02 10.30
C GLN A 593 -16.70 -27.03 9.13
N PRO A 594 -16.70 -27.48 7.86
CA PRO A 594 -16.71 -26.59 6.69
C PRO A 594 -17.92 -25.66 6.65
N GLU A 595 -19.04 -26.09 7.24
CA GLU A 595 -20.29 -25.34 7.34
C GLU A 595 -20.21 -24.10 8.23
N TRP A 596 -19.20 -23.98 9.09
CA TRP A 596 -18.92 -22.78 9.88
C TRP A 596 -18.25 -21.66 9.06
N ILE A 597 -17.77 -21.98 7.85
CA ILE A 597 -17.15 -21.00 6.95
C ILE A 597 -18.26 -20.31 6.15
N HIS A 598 -18.69 -19.15 6.61
CA HIS A 598 -19.78 -18.43 5.97
C HIS A 598 -19.31 -17.28 5.08
N ILE A 599 -19.90 -17.17 3.88
CA ILE A 599 -19.61 -16.11 2.90
C ILE A 599 -20.05 -14.71 3.37
N ASP A 600 -21.02 -14.63 4.28
CA ASP A 600 -21.50 -13.37 4.86
C ASP A 600 -20.48 -12.73 5.82
N THR A 601 -19.55 -13.52 6.36
CA THR A 601 -18.43 -13.02 7.18
C THR A 601 -17.26 -12.49 6.34
N THR A 602 -17.36 -12.55 5.01
CA THR A 602 -16.28 -12.08 4.13
C THR A 602 -16.18 -10.55 4.17
N PRO A 603 -14.96 -10.01 4.04
CA PRO A 603 -14.70 -8.57 3.95
C PRO A 603 -15.60 -7.80 2.97
N PHE A 604 -15.85 -8.36 1.79
CA PHE A 604 -16.67 -7.73 0.75
C PHE A 604 -18.17 -7.79 1.05
N ALA A 605 -18.66 -8.87 1.69
CA ALA A 605 -20.05 -8.95 2.13
C ALA A 605 -20.37 -7.85 3.15
N GLY A 606 -19.48 -7.65 4.13
CA GLY A 606 -19.57 -6.55 5.11
C GLY A 606 -19.58 -5.17 4.43
N LEU A 607 -18.65 -4.93 3.50
CA LEU A 607 -18.56 -3.69 2.73
C LEU A 607 -19.89 -3.39 2.01
N LEU A 608 -20.41 -4.33 1.22
CA LEU A 608 -21.63 -4.10 0.44
C LEU A 608 -22.87 -3.93 1.33
N ARG A 609 -22.93 -4.63 2.48
CA ARG A 609 -23.98 -4.40 3.47
C ARG A 609 -23.98 -2.95 3.95
N ASN A 610 -22.81 -2.42 4.35
CA ASN A 610 -22.68 -1.06 4.85
C ASN A 610 -23.01 0.00 3.78
N LEU A 611 -22.55 -0.22 2.55
CA LEU A 611 -22.87 0.66 1.42
C LEU A 611 -24.37 0.65 1.11
N GLY A 612 -25.01 -0.53 1.17
CA GLY A 612 -26.44 -0.68 1.01
C GLY A 612 -27.21 0.13 2.05
N ILE A 613 -26.88 -0.04 3.34
CA ILE A 613 -27.48 0.73 4.44
C ILE A 613 -27.34 2.25 4.20
N LEU A 614 -26.17 2.73 3.79
CA LEU A 614 -25.93 4.15 3.60
C LEU A 614 -26.73 4.74 2.44
N VAL A 615 -26.78 4.04 1.30
CA VAL A 615 -27.61 4.43 0.14
C VAL A 615 -29.09 4.38 0.49
N GLY A 616 -29.52 3.31 1.17
CA GLY A 616 -30.90 3.13 1.60
C GLY A 616 -31.37 4.26 2.52
N LEU A 617 -30.55 4.66 3.50
CA LEU A 617 -30.85 5.80 4.37
C LEU A 617 -30.93 7.11 3.58
N GLY A 618 -29.99 7.34 2.65
CA GLY A 618 -29.99 8.50 1.78
C GLY A 618 -31.26 8.59 0.93
N LEU A 619 -31.70 7.48 0.33
CA LEU A 619 -32.95 7.40 -0.43
C LEU A 619 -34.16 7.65 0.46
N ALA A 620 -34.20 7.05 1.65
CA ALA A 620 -35.34 7.17 2.56
C ALA A 620 -35.55 8.62 3.01
N LEU A 621 -34.51 9.29 3.53
CA LEU A 621 -34.58 10.67 4.04
C LEU A 621 -34.88 11.71 2.95
N ASN A 622 -34.54 11.43 1.70
CA ASN A 622 -34.78 12.33 0.57
C ASN A 622 -36.05 11.98 -0.24
N SER A 623 -36.77 10.91 0.15
CA SER A 623 -38.00 10.48 -0.53
C SER A 623 -39.18 11.40 -0.23
N GLN A 624 -40.16 11.44 -1.14
CA GLN A 624 -41.42 12.16 -0.91
C GLN A 624 -42.23 11.50 0.22
N MET A 625 -42.19 10.16 0.32
CA MET A 625 -42.87 9.40 1.37
C MET A 625 -42.45 9.87 2.77
N TYR A 626 -41.15 10.07 3.01
CA TYR A 626 -40.64 10.59 4.29
C TYR A 626 -41.12 12.02 4.57
N LYS A 627 -41.16 12.90 3.56
CA LYS A 627 -41.67 14.27 3.74
C LYS A 627 -43.14 14.26 4.13
N ASP A 628 -43.94 13.45 3.46
CA ASP A 628 -45.40 13.39 3.69
C ASP A 628 -45.73 12.81 5.07
N SER A 629 -45.04 11.75 5.52
CA SER A 629 -45.34 11.07 6.78
C SER A 629 -44.66 11.68 8.00
N CYS A 630 -43.38 12.06 7.89
CA CYS A 630 -42.55 12.39 9.05
C CYS A 630 -42.41 13.90 9.29
N GLN A 631 -42.64 14.77 8.29
CA GLN A 631 -42.62 16.23 8.50
C GLN A 631 -43.98 16.83 8.90
N GLY A 632 -45.06 16.04 8.87
CA GLY A 632 -46.41 16.48 9.27
C GLY A 632 -46.66 16.53 10.79
N LYS A 633 -47.74 17.19 11.23
CA LYS A 633 -48.13 17.30 12.66
C LYS A 633 -48.37 15.94 13.33
N HIS A 634 -48.80 14.91 12.59
CA HIS A 634 -49.08 13.57 13.11
C HIS A 634 -47.82 12.80 13.55
N SER A 635 -46.65 13.05 12.95
CA SER A 635 -45.40 12.33 13.28
C SER A 635 -44.89 12.62 14.71
N LYS A 636 -45.36 13.72 15.32
CA LYS A 636 -45.03 14.11 16.69
C LYS A 636 -45.85 13.34 17.74
N ARG A 637 -46.94 12.65 17.35
CA ARG A 637 -47.75 11.86 18.30
C ARG A 637 -46.98 10.61 18.72
N PHE A 638 -46.87 10.39 20.04
CA PHE A 638 -46.17 9.22 20.61
C PHE A 638 -46.75 7.89 20.10
N ILE A 639 -48.09 7.80 20.01
CA ILE A 639 -48.79 6.62 19.52
C ILE A 639 -48.39 6.27 18.08
N PHE A 640 -48.26 7.28 17.21
CA PHE A 640 -47.84 7.05 15.81
C PHE A 640 -46.42 6.48 15.74
N ARG A 641 -45.48 7.04 16.54
CA ARG A 641 -44.10 6.55 16.62
C ARG A 641 -44.03 5.12 17.15
N LEU A 642 -44.84 4.79 18.16
CA LEU A 642 -44.91 3.42 18.71
C LEU A 642 -45.37 2.41 17.64
N TYR A 643 -46.44 2.73 16.90
CA TYR A 643 -46.89 1.89 15.79
C TYR A 643 -45.82 1.75 14.70
N CYS A 644 -45.13 2.84 14.34
CA CYS A 644 -44.04 2.80 13.37
C CYS A 644 -42.88 1.91 13.85
N THR A 645 -42.49 2.00 15.12
CA THR A 645 -41.46 1.15 15.72
C THR A 645 -41.86 -0.31 15.68
N MET A 646 -43.06 -0.67 16.18
CA MET A 646 -43.52 -2.05 16.21
C MET A 646 -43.63 -2.64 14.81
N ALA A 647 -44.25 -1.92 13.87
CA ALA A 647 -44.38 -2.36 12.48
C ALA A 647 -43.00 -2.51 11.81
N SER A 648 -42.08 -1.56 12.02
CA SER A 648 -40.72 -1.65 11.47
C SER A 648 -39.99 -2.87 12.00
N LEU A 649 -40.06 -3.15 13.31
CA LEU A 649 -39.40 -4.32 13.91
C LEU A 649 -39.98 -5.63 13.37
N ILE A 650 -41.30 -5.76 13.24
CA ILE A 650 -41.95 -6.97 12.71
C ILE A 650 -41.54 -7.20 11.25
N VAL A 651 -41.65 -6.16 10.40
CA VAL A 651 -41.31 -6.27 8.98
C VAL A 651 -39.83 -6.59 8.80
N LEU A 652 -38.94 -5.93 9.55
CA LEU A 652 -37.51 -6.18 9.47
C LEU A 652 -37.12 -7.56 10.01
N HIS A 653 -37.81 -8.09 11.02
CA HIS A 653 -37.57 -9.45 11.50
C HIS A 653 -37.95 -10.52 10.46
N ILE A 654 -39.10 -10.35 9.79
CA ILE A 654 -39.49 -11.19 8.65
C ILE A 654 -38.44 -11.06 7.54
N PHE A 655 -37.98 -9.84 7.27
CA PHE A 655 -36.99 -9.57 6.23
C PHE A 655 -35.62 -10.18 6.53
N ASP A 656 -35.17 -10.22 7.79
CA ASP A 656 -33.91 -10.84 8.17
C ASP A 656 -33.92 -12.36 7.94
N SER A 657 -35.09 -13.00 8.11
CA SER A 657 -35.28 -14.45 7.94
C SER A 657 -34.98 -14.94 6.52
N PHE A 658 -35.06 -14.07 5.50
CA PHE A 658 -34.71 -14.42 4.12
C PHE A 658 -33.18 -14.40 3.91
N LYS A 659 -32.60 -15.57 3.64
CA LYS A 659 -31.17 -15.72 3.31
C LYS A 659 -30.97 -15.69 1.79
N PRO A 660 -30.11 -14.81 1.24
CA PRO A 660 -29.80 -14.80 -0.18
C PRO A 660 -29.05 -16.08 -0.61
N PRO A 661 -29.18 -16.51 -1.88
CA PRO A 661 -28.48 -17.69 -2.40
C PRO A 661 -26.96 -17.51 -2.32
N THR A 662 -26.29 -18.45 -1.68
CA THR A 662 -24.83 -18.40 -1.39
C THR A 662 -23.97 -19.04 -2.48
N LYS A 663 -24.56 -19.81 -3.41
CA LYS A 663 -23.82 -20.56 -4.44
C LYS A 663 -23.20 -19.69 -5.53
N VAL A 664 -23.79 -18.52 -5.81
CA VAL A 664 -23.33 -17.60 -6.86
C VAL A 664 -22.86 -16.31 -6.19
N GLU A 665 -21.55 -16.13 -6.04
CA GLU A 665 -20.96 -15.04 -5.23
C GLU A 665 -21.43 -13.65 -5.64
N MET A 666 -21.42 -13.33 -6.95
CA MET A 666 -21.86 -12.03 -7.44
C MET A 666 -23.34 -11.75 -7.17
N LEU A 667 -24.18 -12.78 -7.28
CA LEU A 667 -25.60 -12.68 -6.96
C LEU A 667 -25.82 -12.48 -5.46
N PHE A 668 -25.06 -13.22 -4.63
CA PHE A 668 -25.08 -13.07 -3.18
C PHE A 668 -24.72 -11.62 -2.78
N TYR A 669 -23.64 -11.08 -3.34
CA TYR A 669 -23.18 -9.72 -3.07
C TYR A 669 -24.20 -8.65 -3.48
N PHE A 670 -24.77 -8.77 -4.69
CA PHE A 670 -25.81 -7.85 -5.17
C PHE A 670 -27.07 -7.91 -4.31
N LEU A 671 -27.58 -9.11 -4.01
CA LEU A 671 -28.76 -9.28 -3.16
C LEU A 671 -28.50 -8.83 -1.73
N SER A 672 -27.30 -9.02 -1.20
CA SER A 672 -26.90 -8.52 0.12
C SER A 672 -26.91 -7.00 0.16
N PHE A 673 -26.43 -6.33 -0.90
CA PHE A 673 -26.53 -4.88 -1.04
C PHE A 673 -28.00 -4.42 -1.07
N CYS A 674 -28.83 -5.04 -1.91
CA CYS A 674 -30.25 -4.70 -2.04
C CYS A 674 -31.03 -4.92 -0.73
N LYS A 675 -30.82 -6.07 -0.07
CA LYS A 675 -31.37 -6.36 1.26
C LYS A 675 -30.97 -5.27 2.25
N SER A 676 -29.69 -4.92 2.30
CA SER A 676 -29.20 -3.91 3.23
C SER A 676 -29.76 -2.51 2.94
N ALA A 677 -29.93 -2.13 1.67
CA ALA A 677 -30.56 -0.85 1.31
C ALA A 677 -32.05 -0.78 1.65
N ALA A 678 -32.75 -1.91 1.57
CA ALA A 678 -34.17 -1.98 1.89
C ALA A 678 -34.46 -1.75 3.39
N VAL A 679 -33.52 -2.06 4.29
CA VAL A 679 -33.70 -1.91 5.75
C VAL A 679 -34.06 -0.46 6.15
N PRO A 680 -33.20 0.55 5.90
CA PRO A 680 -33.51 1.93 6.23
C PRO A 680 -34.62 2.50 5.36
N LEU A 681 -34.74 2.09 4.09
CA LEU A 681 -35.85 2.52 3.23
C LEU A 681 -37.21 2.11 3.83
N THR A 682 -37.30 0.87 4.31
CA THR A 682 -38.51 0.33 4.94
C THR A 682 -38.83 1.05 6.24
N CYS A 683 -37.83 1.18 7.11
CA CYS A 683 -37.99 1.77 8.43
C CYS A 683 -38.32 3.27 8.41
N VAL A 684 -37.67 4.03 7.51
CA VAL A 684 -37.73 5.50 7.52
C VAL A 684 -38.82 6.04 6.60
N ALA A 685 -39.08 5.38 5.46
CA ALA A 685 -40.01 5.88 4.45
C ALA A 685 -41.28 5.00 4.32
N ILE A 686 -41.13 3.70 4.07
CA ILE A 686 -42.28 2.84 3.71
C ILE A 686 -43.25 2.66 4.89
N VAL A 687 -42.76 2.18 6.03
CA VAL A 687 -43.61 1.88 7.19
C VAL A 687 -44.34 3.14 7.71
N PRO A 688 -43.64 4.28 7.95
CA PRO A 688 -44.31 5.51 8.38
C PRO A 688 -45.35 6.00 7.38
N TYR A 689 -45.08 5.90 6.08
CA TYR A 689 -46.02 6.30 5.04
C TYR A 689 -47.28 5.43 5.00
N CYS A 690 -47.13 4.10 5.08
CA CYS A 690 -48.26 3.18 5.12
C CYS A 690 -49.15 3.43 6.36
N ILE A 691 -48.54 3.61 7.53
CA ILE A 691 -49.29 3.92 8.76
C ILE A 691 -49.97 5.29 8.65
N PHE A 692 -49.27 6.29 8.10
CA PHE A 692 -49.86 7.61 7.88
C PHE A 692 -51.08 7.56 6.95
N GLN A 693 -51.04 6.77 5.87
CA GLN A 693 -52.19 6.57 4.98
C GLN A 693 -53.38 5.90 5.68
N VAL A 694 -53.13 4.89 6.52
CA VAL A 694 -54.20 4.20 7.27
C VAL A 694 -54.85 5.14 8.29
N VAL A 695 -54.03 5.88 9.04
CA VAL A 695 -54.52 6.83 10.06
C VAL A 695 -55.29 7.99 9.41
N SER A 696 -54.76 8.56 8.32
CA SER A 696 -55.42 9.68 7.62
C SER A 696 -56.69 9.28 6.86
N ARG A 697 -56.83 8.02 6.45
CA ARG A 697 -58.10 7.49 5.89
C ARG A 697 -59.17 7.35 6.97
N ASN A 698 -58.82 6.87 8.16
CA ASN A 698 -59.77 6.74 9.26
C ASN A 698 -60.29 8.08 9.79
N GLU A 699 -59.46 9.14 9.75
CA GLU A 699 -59.89 10.51 10.12
C GLU A 699 -60.77 11.20 9.05
N LYS A 700 -60.87 10.67 7.82
CA LYS A 700 -61.76 11.18 6.76
C LYS A 700 -63.13 10.50 6.69
N ILE A 701 -63.32 9.42 7.44
CA ILE A 701 -64.55 8.60 7.46
C ILE A 701 -65.39 8.88 8.73
N LEU A 702 -64.82 9.63 9.69
CA LEU A 702 -65.50 10.26 10.83
C LEU A 702 -65.77 11.72 10.50
#